data_AF-A0A101GGS7-F1
#
_entry.id   AF-A0A101GGS7-F1
#
_cell.length_a   1.000
_cell.length_b   1.000
_cell.length_c   1.000
_cell.angle_alpha   90.00
_cell.angle_beta   90.00
_cell.angle_gamma   90.00
#
_symmetry.space_group_name_H-M   'P 1'
#
loop_
_entity.id
_entity.type
_entity.pdbx_description
1 polymer ?
#
loop_
_entity_poly.entity_id
_entity_poly.type
_entity_poly.pdbx_seq_one_letter_code
_entity_poly.pdbx_strand_id
1 'polypeptide(L)'
;MLSGLLKVPVKTADLRAALLSGGSPATPAEMRKRFNEYLDGLTKGKEPGKVRIVTRIGAADMTKEYLEQNLFATQPSAKPQGPVECLGMTFESDEARRAYFADKLRAGLEELQAKLGGGPFTSVDDAVGRMKSIEHWPIGDDAGLRELAQRMRHGDAGKDILQRWKDEVGFPHGRIEDILALSDPPYYTACPNPFVRDFIAHWSNEKRVLRTERENENTQSSVLNPQSYHREPFASDTGAGKTHPIYTAHSYHSKIPHLAIMPCILHYTEPGDVVLDGFSGSGMTGVAAQLCGQPEAEFKATLEAEWKKQGLPAPRWGARRPILIDLSPVANFIAYNLNLDVSAREFKKAADDFFRKIEAELGWMYETLHADGKTKGRINYVVWSEVFTCPNCAGDVVFMDQAYDPKTGKFAAEFECPNCRAALTTRSCEHKYTSYFDKAIGETVRKVTYVPVEIEYTLPGNKTKYRKKPDADDLALINRLAHEQPRDWFPTAKLPLAEMLHASALGPKGITHYHQFYLPRALHALSTMWRIAGEWPNARVRGFLKFMVEQCFWGMTLMNRYQSIQFGKVGGSQVNRFQPGVFYIPQASTETTPWYILDGKFKRLQKIITTNQLPISRQFAISTASSLQLSIPDKSVDYIYTDLPFGDFVPYGDLNLLIESWHNVYSDLGQEVLVDEKRKKPVAVYGEMMQRVFVEYYRVLKPGRWATIVFHNSKNSIWNVLQEAIGAAGFVIADVRTMSRGQGSFKQVTTAAAVKQDLVISAYKPNGGLEERFKLEAGTEEGVWDFIRTHLKQLPVAVVRTEGRGLRTEPDHSALSTQSSALEIVAE
;
A
#
# COMPACT_ATOMS: atom_id res chain seq x y z
N MET A 1 -2.95 -45.85 3.81
CA MET A 1 -4.14 -45.95 2.93
C MET A 1 -3.83 -46.42 1.49
N LEU A 2 -2.71 -47.11 1.20
CA LEU A 2 -2.37 -47.52 -0.19
C LEU A 2 -1.71 -48.92 -0.30
N SER A 3 -1.84 -49.78 0.72
CA SER A 3 -1.29 -51.15 0.70
C SER A 3 -2.18 -52.04 -0.18
N GLY A 4 -1.84 -52.17 -1.46
CA GLY A 4 -2.56 -52.98 -2.44
C GLY A 4 -2.62 -52.41 -3.86
N LEU A 5 -2.10 -51.20 -4.10
CA LEU A 5 -2.06 -50.58 -5.43
C LEU A 5 -0.73 -50.86 -6.13
N LEU A 6 -0.80 -51.24 -7.40
CA LEU A 6 0.37 -51.38 -8.28
C LEU A 6 0.87 -49.99 -8.68
N LYS A 7 2.10 -49.63 -8.29
CA LYS A 7 2.72 -48.34 -8.65
C LYS A 7 3.22 -48.39 -10.09
N VAL A 8 2.68 -47.51 -10.95
CA VAL A 8 3.20 -47.27 -12.30
C VAL A 8 3.92 -45.91 -12.30
N PRO A 9 5.26 -45.86 -12.38
CA PRO A 9 6.00 -44.60 -12.36
C PRO A 9 5.96 -43.90 -13.72
N VAL A 10 5.55 -42.62 -13.72
CA VAL A 10 5.66 -41.73 -14.89
C VAL A 10 6.98 -41.00 -14.83
N LYS A 11 7.88 -41.24 -15.78
CA LYS A 11 9.14 -40.49 -15.87
C LYS A 11 8.91 -39.18 -16.62
N THR A 12 9.57 -38.12 -16.16
CA THR A 12 9.47 -36.78 -16.75
C THR A 12 9.85 -36.74 -18.22
N ALA A 13 10.81 -37.57 -18.65
CA ALA A 13 11.22 -37.68 -20.04
C ALA A 13 10.10 -38.24 -20.95
N ASP A 14 9.40 -39.28 -20.49
CA ASP A 14 8.32 -39.93 -21.26
C ASP A 14 7.10 -39.02 -21.37
N LEU A 15 6.77 -38.31 -20.29
CA LEU A 15 5.71 -37.32 -20.27
C LEU A 15 6.02 -36.14 -21.21
N ARG A 16 7.26 -35.65 -21.19
CA ARG A 16 7.71 -34.58 -22.08
C ARG A 16 7.67 -35.03 -23.54
N ALA A 17 8.10 -36.25 -23.84
CA ALA A 17 8.01 -36.81 -25.19
C ALA A 17 6.55 -36.92 -25.67
N ALA A 18 5.64 -37.38 -24.79
CA ALA A 18 4.22 -37.50 -25.10
C ALA A 18 3.53 -36.14 -25.37
N LEU A 19 3.88 -35.11 -24.61
CA LEU A 19 3.32 -33.76 -24.81
C LEU A 19 3.85 -33.09 -26.10
N LEU A 20 5.04 -33.50 -26.56
CA LEU A 20 5.71 -32.95 -27.74
C LEU A 20 5.56 -33.80 -29.01
N SER A 21 4.86 -34.94 -28.95
CA SER A 21 4.77 -35.96 -30.02
C SER A 21 4.12 -35.51 -31.34
N GLY A 22 3.67 -34.26 -31.43
CA GLY A 22 3.10 -33.65 -32.64
C GLY A 22 3.70 -32.28 -32.98
N GLY A 23 4.92 -31.98 -32.51
CA GLY A 23 5.60 -30.70 -32.76
C GLY A 23 5.12 -29.53 -31.90
N SER A 24 5.87 -28.42 -31.99
CA SER A 24 5.62 -27.14 -31.31
C SER A 24 5.44 -26.05 -32.38
N PRO A 25 4.54 -25.06 -32.18
CA PRO A 25 3.73 -24.82 -30.99
C PRO A 25 2.48 -25.72 -30.92
N ALA A 26 2.08 -26.10 -29.71
CA ALA A 26 0.84 -26.81 -29.42
C ALA A 26 -0.08 -25.96 -28.53
N THR A 27 -1.36 -25.89 -28.86
CA THR A 27 -2.38 -25.18 -28.07
C THR A 27 -2.65 -25.89 -26.74
N PRO A 28 -3.18 -25.19 -25.72
CA PRO A 28 -3.56 -25.82 -24.44
C PRO A 28 -4.56 -26.97 -24.58
N ALA A 29 -5.45 -26.93 -25.59
CA ALA A 29 -6.38 -28.01 -25.88
C ALA A 29 -5.67 -29.26 -26.42
N GLU A 30 -4.70 -29.08 -27.31
CA GLU A 30 -3.88 -30.18 -27.86
C GLU A 30 -2.96 -30.78 -26.80
N MET A 31 -2.36 -29.97 -25.93
CA MET A 31 -1.57 -30.47 -24.80
C MET A 31 -2.42 -31.29 -23.83
N ARG A 32 -3.66 -30.85 -23.54
CA ARG A 32 -4.59 -31.60 -22.69
C ARG A 32 -4.99 -32.92 -23.33
N LYS A 33 -5.25 -32.93 -24.64
CA LYS A 33 -5.57 -34.15 -25.39
C LYS A 33 -4.40 -35.14 -25.34
N ARG A 34 -3.18 -34.71 -25.66
CA ARG A 34 -1.95 -35.53 -25.61
C ARG A 34 -1.67 -36.09 -24.21
N PHE A 35 -1.92 -35.28 -23.18
CA PHE A 35 -1.77 -35.71 -21.79
C PHE A 35 -2.78 -36.81 -21.41
N ASN A 36 -4.05 -36.64 -21.78
CA ASN A 36 -5.08 -37.63 -21.50
C ASN A 36 -4.81 -38.94 -22.25
N GLU A 37 -4.44 -38.88 -23.53
CA GLU A 37 -4.06 -40.06 -24.33
C GLU A 37 -2.87 -40.82 -23.71
N TYR A 38 -1.88 -40.09 -23.18
CA TYR A 38 -0.75 -40.69 -22.47
C TYR A 38 -1.18 -41.41 -21.18
N LEU A 39 -2.08 -40.81 -20.39
CA LEU A 39 -2.61 -41.43 -19.17
C LEU A 39 -3.53 -42.62 -19.48
N ASP A 40 -4.33 -42.55 -20.53
CA ASP A 40 -5.20 -43.65 -20.99
C ASP A 40 -4.36 -44.83 -21.46
N GLY A 41 -3.23 -44.58 -22.15
CA GLY A 41 -2.25 -45.60 -22.51
C GLY A 41 -1.64 -46.30 -21.28
N LEU A 42 -1.27 -45.54 -20.25
CA LEU A 42 -0.68 -46.08 -19.00
C LEU A 42 -1.67 -46.87 -18.14
N THR A 43 -2.97 -46.59 -18.29
CA THR A 43 -4.03 -47.21 -17.51
C THR A 43 -4.83 -48.23 -18.32
N LYS A 44 -4.46 -48.48 -19.57
CA LYS A 44 -5.10 -49.44 -20.48
C LYS A 44 -5.15 -50.84 -19.85
N GLY A 45 -6.34 -51.41 -19.75
CA GLY A 45 -6.58 -52.71 -19.10
C GLY A 45 -6.68 -52.66 -17.57
N LYS A 46 -6.80 -51.47 -16.95
CA LYS A 46 -7.07 -51.28 -15.51
C LYS A 46 -8.48 -50.70 -15.30
N GLU A 47 -9.14 -51.03 -14.19
CA GLU A 47 -10.46 -50.47 -13.85
C GLU A 47 -10.36 -48.96 -13.53
N PRO A 48 -11.05 -48.06 -14.27
CA PRO A 48 -10.91 -46.61 -14.12
C PRO A 48 -11.24 -46.09 -12.71
N GLY A 49 -12.24 -46.68 -12.05
CA GLY A 49 -12.67 -46.28 -10.69
C GLY A 49 -11.65 -46.55 -9.58
N LYS A 50 -10.62 -47.37 -9.86
CA LYS A 50 -9.56 -47.74 -8.91
C LYS A 50 -8.20 -47.10 -9.23
N VAL A 51 -8.10 -46.29 -10.28
CA VAL A 51 -6.89 -45.52 -10.59
C VAL A 51 -6.78 -44.32 -9.63
N ARG A 52 -5.61 -44.17 -9.00
CA ARG A 52 -5.28 -43.02 -8.14
C ARG A 52 -3.98 -42.39 -8.66
N ILE A 53 -4.05 -41.15 -9.13
CA ILE A 53 -2.88 -40.39 -9.57
C ILE A 53 -2.30 -39.67 -8.34
N VAL A 54 -1.07 -40.02 -7.98
CA VAL A 54 -0.36 -39.42 -6.83
C VAL A 54 0.78 -38.56 -7.37
N THR A 55 0.63 -37.24 -7.29
CA THR A 55 1.69 -36.28 -7.61
C THR A 55 2.61 -36.10 -6.40
N ARG A 56 3.85 -36.59 -6.49
CA ARG A 56 4.91 -36.19 -5.55
C ARG A 56 5.46 -34.83 -6.00
N ILE A 57 5.02 -33.76 -5.35
CA ILE A 57 5.79 -32.52 -5.35
C ILE A 57 7.05 -32.84 -4.54
N GLY A 58 8.22 -32.71 -5.16
CA GLY A 58 9.50 -32.98 -4.53
C GLY A 58 9.74 -32.03 -3.36
N ALA A 59 9.26 -32.39 -2.18
CA ALA A 59 9.95 -32.09 -0.95
C ALA A 59 11.12 -33.08 -0.91
N ALA A 60 12.35 -32.58 -1.03
CA ALA A 60 13.50 -33.34 -0.57
C ALA A 60 13.21 -33.77 0.87
N ASP A 61 13.52 -35.04 1.19
CA ASP A 61 13.28 -35.66 2.49
C ASP A 61 13.93 -34.82 3.61
N MET A 62 13.15 -33.92 4.19
CA MET A 62 13.42 -33.35 5.51
C MET A 62 12.46 -34.04 6.46
N THR A 63 12.98 -34.98 7.25
CA THR A 63 12.24 -35.57 8.37
C THR A 63 11.80 -34.45 9.31
N LYS A 64 10.66 -34.65 9.99
CA LYS A 64 10.15 -33.71 10.98
C LYS A 64 11.17 -33.44 12.10
N GLU A 65 12.03 -34.42 12.39
CA GLU A 65 13.20 -34.28 13.27
C GLU A 65 14.34 -33.45 12.66
N TYR A 66 14.56 -33.44 11.35
CA TYR A 66 15.52 -32.53 10.69
C TYR A 66 15.00 -31.09 10.62
N LEU A 67 13.67 -30.91 10.47
CA LEU A 67 13.02 -29.60 10.61
C LEU A 67 13.07 -29.13 12.08
N GLU A 68 12.77 -29.98 13.06
CA GLU A 68 12.85 -29.61 14.48
C GLU A 68 14.29 -29.50 15.01
N GLN A 69 15.28 -30.15 14.38
CA GLN A 69 16.69 -29.98 14.73
C GLN A 69 17.31 -28.78 13.99
N ASN A 70 16.98 -28.49 12.73
CA ASN A 70 17.55 -27.34 12.01
C ASN A 70 16.79 -26.02 12.12
N LEU A 71 15.51 -26.01 12.52
CA LEU A 71 14.86 -24.78 12.99
C LEU A 71 15.46 -24.29 14.32
N PHE A 72 16.23 -25.12 15.02
CA PHE A 72 16.86 -24.79 16.30
C PHE A 72 18.41 -24.87 16.28
N ALA A 73 19.04 -25.40 15.22
CA ALA A 73 20.51 -25.56 15.11
C ALA A 73 21.23 -24.46 14.31
N THR A 74 20.57 -23.36 13.97
CA THR A 74 21.26 -22.08 13.74
C THR A 74 20.74 -21.09 14.75
N GLN A 75 21.28 -21.18 15.97
CA GLN A 75 21.38 -19.99 16.79
C GLN A 75 22.47 -19.11 16.15
N PRO A 76 22.15 -17.98 15.49
CA PRO A 76 22.89 -16.81 15.91
C PRO A 76 22.50 -16.66 17.38
N SER A 77 23.47 -16.86 18.27
CA SER A 77 23.41 -16.20 19.57
C SER A 77 22.89 -14.78 19.32
N ALA A 78 22.00 -14.29 20.18
CA ALA A 78 21.71 -12.87 20.20
C ALA A 78 23.07 -12.20 20.48
N LYS A 79 23.81 -11.88 19.43
CA LYS A 79 24.99 -11.05 19.56
C LYS A 79 24.45 -9.78 20.19
N PRO A 80 25.05 -9.28 21.29
CA PRO A 80 24.79 -7.90 21.68
C PRO A 80 24.86 -7.05 20.42
N GLN A 81 23.87 -6.19 20.19
CA GLN A 81 23.90 -5.29 19.05
C GLN A 81 25.27 -4.61 19.09
N GLY A 82 26.10 -4.96 18.11
CA GLY A 82 27.39 -4.31 17.97
C GLY A 82 27.17 -2.83 17.66
N PRO A 83 28.24 -2.05 17.63
CA PRO A 83 28.14 -0.65 17.25
C PRO A 83 27.39 -0.50 15.92
N VAL A 84 26.51 0.49 15.84
CA VAL A 84 25.70 0.81 14.66
C VAL A 84 26.22 2.10 14.04
N GLU A 85 26.41 2.08 12.73
CA GLU A 85 26.75 3.28 11.97
C GLU A 85 25.50 3.93 11.38
N CYS A 86 25.40 5.26 11.52
CA CYS A 86 24.31 6.05 10.96
C CYS A 86 24.84 7.44 10.60
N LEU A 87 24.71 7.83 9.32
CA LEU A 87 25.16 9.13 8.82
C LEU A 87 26.64 9.44 9.15
N GLY A 88 27.51 8.42 9.11
CA GLY A 88 28.93 8.54 9.42
C GLY A 88 29.27 8.64 10.92
N MET A 89 28.28 8.46 11.80
CA MET A 89 28.46 8.40 13.25
C MET A 89 28.37 6.95 13.73
N THR A 90 29.19 6.57 14.72
CA THR A 90 29.15 5.26 15.36
C THR A 90 28.44 5.36 16.71
N PHE A 91 27.46 4.51 16.95
CA PHE A 91 26.71 4.41 18.21
C PHE A 91 26.95 3.06 18.85
N GLU A 92 26.88 2.97 20.17
CA GLU A 92 27.07 1.71 20.91
C GLU A 92 25.97 0.67 20.63
N SER A 93 24.75 1.13 20.30
CA SER A 93 23.61 0.28 19.93
C SER A 93 22.60 1.03 19.05
N ASP A 94 21.63 0.33 18.47
CA ASP A 94 20.53 0.94 17.73
C ASP A 94 19.62 1.76 18.65
N GLU A 95 19.47 1.35 19.92
CA GLU A 95 18.73 2.13 20.91
C GLU A 95 19.41 3.47 21.21
N ALA A 96 20.74 3.50 21.33
CA ALA A 96 21.50 4.75 21.53
C ALA A 96 21.39 5.69 20.32
N ARG A 97 21.49 5.14 19.10
CA ARG A 97 21.23 5.89 17.85
C ARG A 97 19.83 6.50 17.87
N ARG A 98 18.82 5.69 18.19
CA ARG A 98 17.42 6.12 18.18
C ARG A 98 17.16 7.23 19.19
N ALA A 99 17.70 7.11 20.40
CA ALA A 99 17.59 8.14 21.43
C ALA A 99 18.19 9.47 20.94
N TYR A 100 19.42 9.44 20.41
CA TYR A 100 20.10 10.62 19.88
C TYR A 100 19.27 11.38 18.82
N PHE A 101 18.76 10.66 17.81
CA PHE A 101 17.99 11.30 16.74
C PHE A 101 16.56 11.66 17.17
N ALA A 102 15.98 10.96 18.15
CA ALA A 102 14.69 11.34 18.73
C ALA A 102 14.78 12.64 19.53
N ASP A 103 15.88 12.84 20.26
CA ASP A 103 16.13 14.09 21.00
C ASP A 103 16.33 15.26 20.03
N LYS A 104 17.06 15.06 18.92
CA LYS A 104 17.17 16.07 17.85
C LYS A 104 15.83 16.41 17.23
N LEU A 105 15.01 15.40 16.91
CA LEU A 105 13.69 15.61 16.34
C LEU A 105 12.79 16.38 17.32
N ARG A 106 12.82 16.02 18.61
CA ARG A 106 12.10 16.74 19.67
C ARG A 106 12.53 18.20 19.74
N ALA A 107 13.84 18.48 19.81
CA ALA A 107 14.36 19.83 19.88
C ALA A 107 13.90 20.69 18.69
N GLY A 108 13.91 20.13 17.47
CA GLY A 108 13.37 20.83 16.29
C GLY A 108 11.86 21.10 16.36
N LEU A 109 11.06 20.13 16.83
CA LEU A 109 9.61 20.31 17.00
C LEU A 109 9.27 21.38 18.05
N GLU A 110 9.98 21.37 19.18
CA GLU A 110 9.82 22.33 20.26
C GLU A 110 10.27 23.73 19.83
N GLU A 111 11.35 23.83 19.06
CA GLU A 111 11.81 25.10 18.49
C GLU A 111 10.79 25.69 17.50
N LEU A 112 10.23 24.87 16.59
CA LEU A 112 9.16 25.31 15.69
C LEU A 112 7.97 25.85 16.48
N GLN A 113 7.57 25.16 17.55
CA GLN A 113 6.49 25.63 18.43
C GLN A 113 6.84 26.97 19.11
N ALA A 114 8.06 27.11 19.63
CA ALA A 114 8.48 28.29 20.36
C ALA A 114 8.67 29.52 19.46
N LYS A 115 9.26 29.36 18.27
CA LYS A 115 9.63 30.47 17.39
C LYS A 115 8.53 30.85 16.38
N LEU A 116 7.68 29.90 15.96
CA LEU A 116 6.61 30.16 14.99
C LEU A 116 5.20 30.13 15.60
N GLY A 117 5.01 29.50 16.77
CA GLY A 117 3.69 29.35 17.39
C GLY A 117 3.21 30.60 18.14
N GLY A 118 1.89 30.74 18.28
CA GLY A 118 1.23 31.74 19.13
C GLY A 118 1.23 33.19 18.61
N GLY A 119 1.90 33.49 17.49
CA GLY A 119 1.94 34.81 16.87
C GLY A 119 1.16 34.90 15.55
N PRO A 120 0.38 35.97 15.30
CA PRO A 120 -0.36 36.12 14.04
C PRO A 120 0.60 36.32 12.87
N PHE A 121 0.16 35.97 11.67
CA PHE A 121 0.87 36.35 10.44
C PHE A 121 0.66 37.85 10.18
N THR A 122 1.71 38.66 10.36
CA THR A 122 1.62 40.13 10.18
C THR A 122 2.05 40.57 8.78
N SER A 123 3.15 40.02 8.28
CA SER A 123 3.72 40.36 6.98
C SER A 123 4.61 39.21 6.46
N VAL A 124 4.90 39.23 5.16
CA VAL A 124 5.86 38.29 4.54
C VAL A 124 7.25 38.43 5.17
N ASP A 125 7.71 39.65 5.45
CA ASP A 125 9.05 39.88 6.01
C ASP A 125 9.17 39.41 7.46
N ASP A 126 8.14 39.60 8.30
CA ASP A 126 8.07 39.04 9.66
C ASP A 126 8.10 37.50 9.62
N ALA A 127 7.27 36.89 8.78
CA ALA A 127 7.23 35.43 8.63
C ALA A 127 8.60 34.88 8.18
N VAL A 128 9.23 35.49 7.17
CA VAL A 128 10.59 35.11 6.73
C VAL A 128 11.60 35.30 7.85
N GLY A 129 11.57 36.42 8.58
CA GLY A 129 12.47 36.69 9.69
C GLY A 129 12.38 35.64 10.80
N ARG A 130 11.17 35.23 11.19
CA ARG A 130 10.96 34.18 12.18
C ARG A 130 11.40 32.81 11.66
N MET A 131 11.09 32.46 10.42
CA MET A 131 11.54 31.20 9.83
C MET A 131 13.07 31.12 9.77
N LYS A 132 13.75 32.20 9.40
CA LYS A 132 15.23 32.29 9.41
C LYS A 132 15.84 32.13 10.79
N SER A 133 15.10 32.39 11.86
CA SER A 133 15.58 32.21 13.22
C SER A 133 15.62 30.75 13.67
N ILE A 134 15.05 29.81 12.90
CA ILE A 134 15.04 28.38 13.23
C ILE A 134 16.42 27.76 12.97
N GLU A 135 16.99 27.07 13.97
CA GLU A 135 18.35 26.53 13.91
C GLU A 135 18.38 25.00 13.78
N HIS A 136 17.45 24.28 14.43
CA HIS A 136 17.43 22.82 14.52
C HIS A 136 16.53 22.15 13.47
N TRP A 137 15.90 22.94 12.59
CA TRP A 137 15.05 22.44 11.51
C TRP A 137 15.44 23.04 10.16
N PRO A 138 15.61 22.23 9.10
CA PRO A 138 15.97 22.74 7.78
C PRO A 138 14.76 23.39 7.11
N ILE A 139 14.55 24.68 7.36
CA ILE A 139 13.35 25.40 6.91
C ILE A 139 13.39 25.83 5.43
N GLY A 140 14.57 25.88 4.81
CA GLY A 140 14.75 26.27 3.41
C GLY A 140 15.86 27.30 3.21
N ASP A 141 16.01 27.79 1.99
CA ASP A 141 16.85 28.94 1.65
C ASP A 141 16.02 30.23 1.57
N ASP A 142 16.69 31.38 1.47
CA ASP A 142 16.05 32.70 1.47
C ASP A 142 14.95 32.87 0.41
N ALA A 143 15.16 32.34 -0.79
CA ALA A 143 14.21 32.45 -1.89
C ALA A 143 12.96 31.59 -1.61
N GLY A 144 13.17 30.33 -1.24
CA GLY A 144 12.08 29.40 -0.90
C GLY A 144 11.29 29.87 0.32
N LEU A 145 11.95 30.45 1.33
CA LEU A 145 11.28 31.01 2.50
C LEU A 145 10.37 32.19 2.15
N ARG A 146 10.81 33.08 1.25
CA ARG A 146 9.99 34.21 0.82
C ARG A 146 8.79 33.75 -0.02
N GLU A 147 8.97 32.76 -0.88
CA GLU A 147 7.87 32.17 -1.66
C GLU A 147 6.85 31.46 -0.76
N LEU A 148 7.32 30.70 0.23
CA LEU A 148 6.49 30.06 1.24
C LEU A 148 5.70 31.09 2.05
N ALA A 149 6.34 32.15 2.53
CA ALA A 149 5.68 33.22 3.26
C ALA A 149 4.65 33.98 2.41
N GLN A 150 4.88 34.13 1.09
CA GLN A 150 3.90 34.68 0.15
C GLN A 150 2.64 33.80 0.08
N ARG A 151 2.79 32.47 0.02
CA ARG A 151 1.63 31.56 0.04
C ARG A 151 0.88 31.64 1.38
N MET A 152 1.61 31.58 2.49
CA MET A 152 1.06 31.68 3.85
C MET A 152 0.21 32.94 4.06
N ARG A 153 0.49 34.04 3.33
CA ARG A 153 -0.28 35.29 3.38
C ARG A 153 -1.76 35.08 3.07
N HIS A 154 -2.07 34.16 2.15
CA HIS A 154 -3.43 33.86 1.71
C HIS A 154 -4.14 32.81 2.60
N GLY A 155 -3.43 32.26 3.59
CA GLY A 155 -3.99 31.33 4.57
C GLY A 155 -4.96 31.99 5.56
N ASP A 156 -5.66 31.16 6.33
CA ASP A 156 -6.68 31.57 7.30
C ASP A 156 -6.16 32.62 8.29
N ALA A 157 -6.85 33.77 8.36
CA ALA A 157 -6.57 34.89 9.26
C ALA A 157 -6.46 34.48 10.74
N GLY A 158 -7.19 33.45 11.17
CA GLY A 158 -7.19 32.95 12.55
C GLY A 158 -6.01 32.05 12.90
N LYS A 159 -5.22 31.60 11.92
CA LYS A 159 -4.07 30.72 12.13
C LYS A 159 -2.79 31.52 12.37
N ASP A 160 -2.01 31.07 13.36
CA ASP A 160 -0.67 31.57 13.62
C ASP A 160 0.32 31.18 12.51
N ILE A 161 1.54 31.71 12.58
CA ILE A 161 2.59 31.44 11.58
C ILE A 161 2.92 29.95 11.52
N LEU A 162 3.02 29.27 12.66
CA LEU A 162 3.32 27.84 12.70
C LEU A 162 2.25 27.01 11.99
N GLN A 163 0.97 27.24 12.28
CA GLN A 163 -0.10 26.46 11.67
C GLN A 163 -0.19 26.73 10.17
N ARG A 164 0.00 27.98 9.71
CA ARG A 164 0.09 28.28 8.28
C ARG A 164 1.28 27.60 7.61
N TRP A 165 2.43 27.57 8.27
CA TRP A 165 3.61 26.86 7.78
C TRP A 165 3.36 25.35 7.70
N LYS A 166 2.77 24.77 8.75
CA LYS A 166 2.36 23.36 8.81
C LYS A 166 1.42 23.02 7.66
N ASP A 167 0.42 23.87 7.43
CA ASP A 167 -0.54 23.69 6.36
C ASP A 167 0.15 23.69 4.99
N GLU A 168 1.09 24.59 4.72
CA GLU A 168 1.77 24.67 3.43
C GLU A 168 2.71 23.49 3.14
N VAL A 169 3.41 22.97 4.16
CA VAL A 169 4.36 21.86 3.99
C VAL A 169 3.71 20.47 4.12
N GLY A 170 2.41 20.42 4.40
CA GLY A 170 1.68 19.18 4.66
C GLY A 170 2.14 18.49 5.95
N PHE A 171 2.38 19.28 6.99
CA PHE A 171 2.77 18.78 8.29
C PHE A 171 1.55 18.12 8.98
N PRO A 172 1.67 16.91 9.52
CA PRO A 172 0.52 16.22 10.10
C PRO A 172 0.05 16.86 11.41
N HIS A 173 -1.23 16.71 11.71
CA HIS A 173 -1.83 17.14 12.97
C HIS A 173 -1.65 16.07 14.04
N GLY A 174 -0.96 16.41 15.13
CA GLY A 174 -0.73 15.52 16.26
C GLY A 174 0.10 16.22 17.34
N ARG A 175 0.12 15.67 18.55
CA ARG A 175 1.03 16.17 19.60
C ARG A 175 2.45 15.74 19.29
N ILE A 176 3.43 16.47 19.81
CA ILE A 176 4.85 16.14 19.66
C ILE A 176 5.11 14.70 20.13
N GLU A 177 4.51 14.28 21.24
CA GLU A 177 4.66 12.94 21.82
C GLU A 177 4.13 11.85 20.88
N ASP A 178 3.00 12.10 20.21
CA ASP A 178 2.39 11.14 19.29
C ASP A 178 3.22 11.00 18.01
N ILE A 179 3.74 12.12 17.49
CA ILE A 179 4.68 12.15 16.34
C ILE A 179 5.97 11.41 16.68
N LEU A 180 6.57 11.67 17.84
CA LEU A 180 7.80 11.01 18.29
C LEU A 180 7.58 9.51 18.53
N ALA A 181 6.43 9.13 19.11
CA ALA A 181 6.09 7.73 19.35
C ALA A 181 5.95 6.92 18.06
N LEU A 182 5.46 7.56 16.99
CA LEU A 182 5.30 6.94 15.67
C LEU A 182 6.61 6.94 14.86
N SER A 183 7.54 7.85 15.12
CA SER A 183 8.79 8.02 14.37
C SER A 183 9.92 7.03 14.77
N ASP A 184 10.84 6.77 13.84
CA ASP A 184 12.16 6.16 14.08
C ASP A 184 13.26 6.97 13.37
N PRO A 185 13.56 8.19 13.88
CA PRO A 185 14.52 9.06 13.22
C PRO A 185 15.93 8.45 13.29
N PRO A 186 16.79 8.71 12.28
CA PRO A 186 16.54 9.60 11.15
C PRO A 186 15.83 8.90 9.98
N TYR A 187 15.71 7.57 9.98
CA TYR A 187 15.21 6.80 8.83
C TYR A 187 13.74 7.04 8.51
N TYR A 188 12.91 7.29 9.52
CA TYR A 188 11.48 7.56 9.37
C TYR A 188 11.01 8.58 10.39
N THR A 189 10.34 9.63 9.93
CA THR A 189 9.62 10.56 10.81
C THR A 189 8.16 10.66 10.39
N ALA A 190 7.25 10.62 11.37
CA ALA A 190 5.82 10.85 11.21
C ALA A 190 5.47 12.35 11.08
N CYS A 191 6.39 13.11 10.48
CA CYS A 191 6.34 14.52 10.10
C CYS A 191 7.42 14.76 9.02
N PRO A 192 7.56 15.96 8.44
CA PRO A 192 8.60 16.20 7.45
C PRO A 192 9.98 15.88 8.05
N ASN A 193 10.77 15.06 7.35
CA ASN A 193 11.99 14.50 7.92
C ASN A 193 13.15 15.52 7.83
N PRO A 194 13.65 16.05 8.97
CA PRO A 194 14.68 17.08 8.94
C PRO A 194 16.06 16.52 8.55
N PHE A 195 16.25 15.20 8.50
CA PHE A 195 17.54 14.55 8.24
C PHE A 195 17.74 14.16 6.77
N VAL A 196 16.77 14.43 5.88
CA VAL A 196 16.86 14.05 4.45
C VAL A 196 18.09 14.66 3.77
N ARG A 197 18.44 15.90 4.11
CA ARG A 197 19.64 16.56 3.59
C ARG A 197 20.92 15.84 4.02
N ASP A 198 20.97 15.38 5.27
CA ASP A 198 22.12 14.65 5.80
C ASP A 198 22.30 13.30 5.11
N PHE A 199 21.20 12.57 4.85
CA PHE A 199 21.24 11.34 4.05
C PHE A 199 21.79 11.58 2.66
N ILE A 200 21.29 12.59 1.95
CA ILE A 200 21.74 12.91 0.59
C ILE A 200 23.24 13.26 0.57
N ALA A 201 23.70 14.07 1.53
CA ALA A 201 25.12 14.42 1.65
C ALA A 201 25.98 13.18 1.91
N HIS A 202 25.56 12.34 2.86
CA HIS A 202 26.25 11.11 3.21
C HIS A 202 26.31 10.12 2.03
N TRP A 203 25.18 9.83 1.39
CA TRP A 203 25.11 8.91 0.25
C TRP A 203 25.86 9.42 -0.98
N SER A 204 25.88 10.74 -1.21
CA SER A 204 26.67 11.34 -2.28
C SER A 204 28.17 11.10 -2.07
N ASN A 205 28.64 11.17 -0.81
CA ASN A 205 30.03 10.85 -0.47
C ASN A 205 30.33 9.36 -0.63
N GLU A 206 29.47 8.46 -0.11
CA GLU A 206 29.61 7.01 -0.32
C GLU A 206 29.71 6.66 -1.80
N LYS A 207 28.79 7.22 -2.60
CA LYS A 207 28.73 7.02 -4.04
C LYS A 207 29.99 7.52 -4.76
N ARG A 208 30.59 8.63 -4.31
CA ARG A 208 31.86 9.12 -4.86
C ARG A 208 32.98 8.13 -4.59
N VAL A 209 33.11 7.65 -3.34
CA VAL A 209 34.13 6.66 -2.95
C VAL A 209 33.97 5.37 -3.78
N LEU A 210 32.76 4.83 -3.86
CA LEU A 210 32.43 3.63 -4.65
C LEU A 210 32.79 3.76 -6.14
N ARG A 211 32.72 4.97 -6.69
CA ARG A 211 33.06 5.24 -8.10
C ARG A 211 34.56 5.41 -8.29
N THR A 212 35.25 6.11 -7.39
CA THR A 212 36.71 6.30 -7.45
C THR A 212 37.47 4.99 -7.24
N GLU A 213 37.05 4.14 -6.31
CA GLU A 213 37.66 2.81 -6.11
C GLU A 213 37.58 1.95 -7.38
N ARG A 214 36.45 2.03 -8.11
CA ARG A 214 36.25 1.30 -9.36
C ARG A 214 37.07 1.83 -10.54
N GLU A 215 37.31 3.13 -10.61
CA GLU A 215 38.19 3.71 -11.64
C GLU A 215 39.64 3.25 -11.47
N ASN A 216 40.08 3.00 -10.23
CA ASN A 216 41.41 2.45 -9.94
C ASN A 216 41.54 0.96 -10.30
N GLU A 217 40.43 0.22 -10.41
CA GLU A 217 40.40 -1.20 -10.79
C GLU A 217 40.25 -1.44 -12.31
N ASN A 218 39.80 -0.44 -13.08
CA ASN A 218 39.58 -0.54 -14.52
C ASN A 218 40.08 0.72 -15.26
N THR A 219 41.18 0.59 -16.01
CA THR A 219 41.80 1.67 -16.81
C THR A 219 40.98 2.14 -18.04
N GLN A 220 39.69 1.77 -18.13
CA GLN A 220 38.78 2.15 -19.22
C GLN A 220 37.34 2.43 -18.72
N SER A 221 37.12 3.32 -17.75
CA SER A 221 35.74 3.69 -17.40
C SER A 221 35.53 5.19 -17.16
N SER A 222 34.65 5.77 -17.97
CA SER A 222 34.22 7.18 -18.04
C SER A 222 33.16 7.56 -16.99
N VAL A 223 33.28 7.04 -15.77
CA VAL A 223 32.20 7.02 -14.76
C VAL A 223 31.94 8.39 -14.12
N LEU A 224 32.91 9.30 -14.17
CA LEU A 224 32.79 10.66 -13.64
C LEU A 224 32.36 11.73 -14.65
N ASN A 225 32.21 11.42 -15.95
CA ASN A 225 31.72 12.43 -16.90
C ASN A 225 30.18 12.44 -16.93
N PRO A 226 29.48 13.50 -16.49
CA PRO A 226 28.02 13.61 -16.60
C PRO A 226 27.51 13.48 -18.04
N GLN A 227 28.38 13.71 -19.04
CA GLN A 227 28.07 13.52 -20.47
C GLN A 227 28.00 12.04 -20.90
N SER A 228 28.37 11.06 -20.04
CA SER A 228 28.36 9.63 -20.38
C SER A 228 27.06 8.90 -19.99
N TYR A 229 26.19 9.53 -19.19
CA TYR A 229 24.89 8.94 -18.83
C TYR A 229 23.91 9.07 -20.00
N HIS A 230 23.63 7.95 -20.64
CA HIS A 230 22.60 7.81 -21.67
C HIS A 230 21.74 6.56 -21.39
N ARG A 231 20.42 6.73 -21.47
CA ARG A 231 19.43 5.65 -21.31
C ARG A 231 18.29 5.90 -22.29
N GLU A 232 17.63 4.83 -22.71
CA GLU A 232 16.45 4.89 -23.58
C GLU A 232 15.16 4.75 -22.74
N PRO A 233 13.98 5.13 -23.28
CA PRO A 233 12.71 4.87 -22.63
C PRO A 233 12.52 3.39 -22.33
N PHE A 234 12.12 3.09 -21.11
CA PHE A 234 11.91 1.72 -20.64
C PHE A 234 10.62 1.63 -19.85
N ALA A 235 9.88 0.54 -20.08
CA ALA A 235 8.74 0.15 -19.29
C ALA A 235 8.76 -1.38 -19.13
N SER A 236 8.45 -1.86 -17.93
CA SER A 236 8.36 -3.29 -17.62
C SER A 236 6.90 -3.70 -17.43
N ASP A 237 6.56 -4.95 -17.75
CA ASP A 237 5.23 -5.50 -17.46
C ASP A 237 5.09 -5.80 -15.96
N THR A 238 4.12 -5.16 -15.32
CA THR A 238 4.01 -5.09 -13.85
C THR A 238 3.02 -6.08 -13.24
N GLY A 239 2.45 -6.98 -14.05
CA GLY A 239 1.50 -7.99 -13.60
C GLY A 239 2.07 -9.01 -12.60
N ALA A 240 3.41 -9.15 -12.54
CA ALA A 240 4.08 -10.11 -11.67
C ALA A 240 4.13 -9.63 -10.20
N GLY A 241 3.96 -10.58 -9.26
CA GLY A 241 4.27 -10.34 -7.84
C GLY A 241 3.13 -9.84 -6.95
N LYS A 242 1.88 -9.71 -7.42
CA LYS A 242 0.72 -9.37 -6.55
C LYS A 242 0.40 -10.44 -5.49
N THR A 243 0.88 -11.66 -5.68
CA THR A 243 0.79 -12.74 -4.70
C THR A 243 2.05 -12.88 -3.84
N HIS A 244 3.05 -12.03 -4.06
CA HIS A 244 4.30 -12.08 -3.31
C HIS A 244 4.03 -11.83 -1.82
N PRO A 245 4.72 -12.55 -0.90
CA PRO A 245 4.52 -12.37 0.53
C PRO A 245 4.68 -10.92 1.00
N ILE A 246 5.71 -10.19 0.56
CA ILE A 246 5.90 -8.76 0.87
C ILE A 246 4.71 -7.91 0.42
N TYR A 247 4.19 -8.15 -0.79
CA TYR A 247 3.06 -7.40 -1.32
C TYR A 247 1.79 -7.63 -0.48
N THR A 248 1.58 -8.87 -0.02
CA THR A 248 0.40 -9.27 0.76
C THR A 248 0.57 -9.13 2.28
N ALA A 249 1.74 -8.70 2.75
CA ALA A 249 2.08 -8.52 4.16
C ALA A 249 1.16 -7.52 4.87
N HIS A 250 0.82 -6.44 4.17
CA HIS A 250 -0.11 -5.40 4.60
C HIS A 250 -0.91 -4.88 3.41
N SER A 251 -2.23 -4.78 3.59
CA SER A 251 -3.14 -4.23 2.59
C SER A 251 -3.05 -2.69 2.60
N TYR A 252 -3.06 -2.06 1.43
CA TYR A 252 -3.14 -0.62 1.27
C TYR A 252 -3.90 -0.30 -0.03
N HIS A 253 -4.44 0.91 -0.16
CA HIS A 253 -5.43 1.24 -1.21
C HIS A 253 -4.88 1.10 -2.64
N SER A 254 -3.68 1.61 -2.89
CA SER A 254 -2.90 1.41 -4.13
C SER A 254 -1.54 0.81 -3.78
N LYS A 255 -1.15 -0.25 -4.51
CA LYS A 255 0.16 -0.87 -4.36
C LYS A 255 0.62 -1.45 -5.69
N ILE A 256 1.83 -1.09 -6.11
CA ILE A 256 2.56 -1.74 -7.20
C ILE A 256 3.54 -2.77 -6.60
N PRO A 257 3.60 -4.02 -7.09
CA PRO A 257 4.59 -4.98 -6.62
C PRO A 257 6.03 -4.50 -6.84
N HIS A 258 6.91 -4.63 -5.84
CA HIS A 258 8.32 -4.25 -5.98
C HIS A 258 9.01 -4.94 -7.17
N LEU A 259 8.68 -6.21 -7.45
CA LEU A 259 9.23 -6.96 -8.60
C LEU A 259 8.93 -6.30 -9.95
N ALA A 260 7.86 -5.52 -10.03
CA ALA A 260 7.49 -4.74 -11.21
C ALA A 260 8.26 -3.40 -11.32
N ILE A 261 8.69 -2.85 -10.19
CA ILE A 261 9.41 -1.57 -10.09
C ILE A 261 10.91 -1.79 -10.31
N MET A 262 11.46 -2.90 -9.81
CA MET A 262 12.89 -3.23 -9.87
C MET A 262 13.51 -3.11 -11.27
N PRO A 263 12.90 -3.60 -12.37
CA PRO A 263 13.48 -3.46 -13.70
C PRO A 263 13.68 -2.00 -14.14
N CYS A 264 12.74 -1.11 -13.79
CA CYS A 264 12.85 0.31 -14.11
C CYS A 264 14.01 0.96 -13.33
N ILE A 265 14.14 0.65 -12.04
CA ILE A 265 15.26 1.10 -11.20
C ILE A 265 16.59 0.59 -11.78
N LEU A 266 16.69 -0.70 -12.11
CA LEU A 266 17.92 -1.30 -12.65
C LEU A 266 18.33 -0.69 -14.00
N HIS A 267 17.36 -0.31 -14.83
CA HIS A 267 17.63 0.33 -16.12
C HIS A 267 18.17 1.76 -15.94
N TYR A 268 17.50 2.59 -15.14
CA TYR A 268 17.81 4.01 -15.04
C TYR A 268 18.90 4.37 -14.03
N THR A 269 19.32 3.45 -13.17
CA THR A 269 20.22 3.76 -12.05
C THR A 269 21.37 2.78 -11.88
N GLU A 270 22.41 3.23 -11.22
CA GLU A 270 23.53 2.41 -10.73
C GLU A 270 23.41 2.15 -9.22
N PRO A 271 24.10 1.13 -8.66
CA PRO A 271 24.18 0.96 -7.20
C PRO A 271 24.64 2.25 -6.49
N GLY A 272 23.99 2.59 -5.39
CA GLY A 272 24.22 3.82 -4.62
C GLY A 272 23.53 5.09 -5.17
N ASP A 273 22.91 5.03 -6.35
CA ASP A 273 22.09 6.15 -6.87
C ASP A 273 20.86 6.40 -5.98
N VAL A 274 20.47 7.69 -5.89
CA VAL A 274 19.30 8.14 -5.10
C VAL A 274 18.03 8.04 -5.94
N VAL A 275 17.02 7.33 -5.41
CA VAL A 275 15.72 7.13 -6.05
C VAL A 275 14.65 7.83 -5.23
N LEU A 276 13.85 8.70 -5.85
CA LEU A 276 12.75 9.40 -5.18
C LEU A 276 11.40 8.81 -5.59
N ASP A 277 10.53 8.63 -4.60
CA ASP A 277 9.09 8.46 -4.78
C ASP A 277 8.34 9.44 -3.88
N GLY A 278 7.70 10.44 -4.49
CA GLY A 278 6.95 11.48 -3.78
C GLY A 278 5.48 11.13 -3.49
N PHE A 279 5.01 9.97 -3.93
CA PHE A 279 3.67 9.43 -3.61
C PHE A 279 3.82 7.98 -3.19
N SER A 280 4.72 7.76 -2.23
CA SER A 280 5.25 6.43 -1.96
C SER A 280 4.22 5.44 -1.42
N GLY A 281 3.11 5.92 -0.84
CA GLY A 281 2.06 5.10 -0.27
C GLY A 281 2.64 4.05 0.69
N SER A 282 2.45 2.79 0.35
CA SER A 282 3.02 1.66 1.11
C SER A 282 4.55 1.45 0.99
N GLY A 283 5.27 2.30 0.26
CA GLY A 283 6.73 2.29 0.16
C GLY A 283 7.34 1.19 -0.71
N MET A 284 6.59 0.63 -1.66
CA MET A 284 7.04 -0.48 -2.51
C MET A 284 8.22 -0.09 -3.42
N THR A 285 8.34 1.18 -3.80
CA THR A 285 9.50 1.71 -4.54
C THR A 285 10.78 1.59 -3.71
N GLY A 286 10.70 1.83 -2.39
CA GLY A 286 11.85 1.63 -1.51
C GLY A 286 12.23 0.17 -1.36
N VAL A 287 11.23 -0.72 -1.26
CA VAL A 287 11.46 -2.17 -1.24
C VAL A 287 12.19 -2.57 -2.52
N ALA A 288 11.73 -2.12 -3.69
CA ALA A 288 12.38 -2.39 -4.96
C ALA A 288 13.82 -1.88 -5.02
N ALA A 289 14.04 -0.62 -4.64
CA ALA A 289 15.35 0.02 -4.66
C ALA A 289 16.38 -0.71 -3.78
N GLN A 290 15.97 -1.15 -2.60
CA GLN A 290 16.84 -1.88 -1.68
C GLN A 290 17.04 -3.34 -2.13
N LEU A 291 15.98 -4.02 -2.56
CA LEU A 291 16.07 -5.41 -3.02
C LEU A 291 16.85 -5.58 -4.33
N CYS A 292 17.15 -4.50 -5.07
CA CYS A 292 18.16 -4.56 -6.12
C CYS A 292 19.55 -4.98 -5.58
N GLY A 293 19.85 -4.78 -4.30
CA GLY A 293 21.08 -5.24 -3.63
C GLY A 293 21.00 -6.66 -3.05
N GLN A 294 19.79 -7.20 -2.92
CA GLN A 294 19.53 -8.53 -2.34
C GLN A 294 18.38 -9.23 -3.11
N PRO A 295 18.51 -9.40 -4.45
CA PRO A 295 17.42 -9.93 -5.25
C PRO A 295 17.21 -11.43 -4.97
N GLU A 296 15.96 -11.87 -5.01
CA GLU A 296 15.65 -13.31 -4.95
C GLU A 296 16.27 -14.02 -6.17
N ALA A 297 16.85 -15.20 -5.94
CA ALA A 297 17.66 -15.90 -6.95
C ALA A 297 16.86 -16.23 -8.24
N GLU A 298 15.60 -16.67 -8.09
CA GLU A 298 14.72 -16.99 -9.22
C GLU A 298 14.36 -15.74 -10.04
N PHE A 299 14.04 -14.63 -9.36
CA PHE A 299 13.75 -13.35 -10.01
C PHE A 299 14.97 -12.83 -10.77
N LYS A 300 16.15 -12.84 -10.14
CA LYS A 300 17.40 -12.42 -10.76
C LYS A 300 17.70 -13.20 -12.04
N ALA A 301 17.64 -14.54 -11.97
CA ALA A 301 17.93 -15.40 -13.12
C ALA A 301 16.93 -15.18 -14.27
N THR A 302 15.64 -15.00 -13.93
CA THR A 302 14.59 -14.74 -14.92
C THR A 302 14.82 -13.40 -15.63
N LEU A 303 15.08 -12.34 -14.86
CA LEU A 303 15.29 -11.00 -15.42
C LEU A 303 16.53 -10.94 -16.31
N GLU A 304 17.65 -11.55 -15.89
CA GLU A 304 18.88 -11.61 -16.69
C GLU A 304 18.67 -12.35 -18.02
N ALA A 305 17.91 -13.45 -18.01
CA ALA A 305 17.57 -14.20 -19.22
C ALA A 305 16.66 -13.39 -20.16
N GLU A 306 15.68 -12.68 -19.61
CA GLU A 306 14.78 -11.81 -20.38
C GLU A 306 15.53 -10.66 -21.04
N TRP A 307 16.40 -9.96 -20.29
CA TRP A 307 17.21 -8.86 -20.80
C TRP A 307 18.16 -9.32 -21.89
N LYS A 308 18.83 -10.46 -21.69
CA LYS A 308 19.67 -11.08 -22.73
C LYS A 308 18.88 -11.38 -24.00
N LYS A 309 17.64 -11.88 -23.89
CA LYS A 309 16.77 -12.15 -25.04
C LYS A 309 16.34 -10.86 -25.76
N GLN A 310 16.20 -9.76 -25.03
CA GLN A 310 15.86 -8.45 -25.58
C GLN A 310 17.08 -7.68 -26.14
N GLY A 311 18.28 -8.23 -26.02
CA GLY A 311 19.52 -7.55 -26.42
C GLY A 311 19.97 -6.45 -25.45
N LEU A 312 19.41 -6.41 -24.24
CA LEU A 312 19.79 -5.46 -23.20
C LEU A 312 21.05 -5.93 -22.45
N PRO A 313 21.92 -5.00 -22.03
CA PRO A 313 23.09 -5.34 -21.20
C PRO A 313 22.64 -5.88 -19.85
N ALA A 314 23.38 -6.82 -19.26
CA ALA A 314 22.99 -7.41 -17.97
C ALA A 314 22.76 -6.35 -16.88
N PRO A 315 21.71 -6.49 -16.05
CA PRO A 315 21.38 -5.52 -15.02
C PRO A 315 22.50 -5.43 -13.99
N ARG A 316 22.82 -4.20 -13.56
CA ARG A 316 23.78 -3.95 -12.49
C ARG A 316 23.10 -4.03 -11.14
N TRP A 317 23.29 -5.18 -10.47
CA TRP A 317 22.77 -5.43 -9.14
C TRP A 317 23.53 -4.65 -8.06
N GLY A 318 22.82 -4.28 -7.00
CA GLY A 318 23.30 -3.46 -5.89
C GLY A 318 22.18 -2.58 -5.33
N ALA A 319 22.25 -2.24 -4.04
CA ALA A 319 21.21 -1.43 -3.40
C ALA A 319 21.23 0.01 -3.94
N ARG A 320 20.05 0.59 -4.13
CA ARG A 320 19.86 2.03 -4.38
C ARG A 320 19.44 2.71 -3.07
N ARG A 321 19.43 4.04 -3.04
CA ARG A 321 19.11 4.85 -1.86
C ARG A 321 17.73 5.50 -2.03
N PRO A 322 16.63 4.85 -1.58
CA PRO A 322 15.31 5.43 -1.73
C PRO A 322 15.03 6.55 -0.73
N ILE A 323 14.41 7.62 -1.23
CA ILE A 323 13.71 8.64 -0.45
C ILE A 323 12.23 8.46 -0.75
N LEU A 324 11.45 8.16 0.28
CA LEU A 324 10.02 7.92 0.21
C LEU A 324 9.28 9.04 0.92
N ILE A 325 8.34 9.66 0.22
CA ILE A 325 7.51 10.73 0.75
C ILE A 325 6.07 10.38 0.51
N ASP A 326 5.25 10.58 1.53
CA ASP A 326 3.80 10.49 1.45
C ASP A 326 3.22 11.48 2.46
N LEU A 327 2.06 12.04 2.16
CA LEU A 327 1.36 12.95 3.06
C LEU A 327 0.84 12.21 4.30
N SER A 328 0.58 10.90 4.18
CA SER A 328 -0.09 10.11 5.20
C SER A 328 0.85 9.49 6.24
N PRO A 329 0.67 9.78 7.54
CA PRO A 329 1.35 9.10 8.62
C PRO A 329 1.23 7.57 8.56
N VAL A 330 0.04 7.02 8.26
CA VAL A 330 -0.16 5.56 8.19
C VAL A 330 0.50 4.95 6.96
N ALA A 331 0.48 5.64 5.81
CA ALA A 331 1.19 5.18 4.61
C ALA A 331 2.68 5.01 4.90
N ASN A 332 3.30 6.04 5.50
CA ASN A 332 4.71 6.00 5.86
C ASN A 332 5.03 5.01 6.98
N PHE A 333 4.12 4.78 7.93
CA PHE A 333 4.28 3.73 8.93
C PHE A 333 4.30 2.32 8.30
N ILE A 334 3.41 2.08 7.32
CA ILE A 334 3.42 0.85 6.51
C ILE A 334 4.72 0.75 5.71
N ALA A 335 5.13 1.84 5.05
CA ALA A 335 6.36 1.91 4.27
C ALA A 335 7.59 1.57 5.13
N TYR A 336 7.72 2.16 6.31
CA TYR A 336 8.79 1.88 7.27
C TYR A 336 8.85 0.40 7.64
N ASN A 337 7.71 -0.22 7.95
CA ASN A 337 7.67 -1.63 8.33
C ASN A 337 7.90 -2.61 7.18
N LEU A 338 7.76 -2.17 5.92
CA LEU A 338 8.11 -2.96 4.73
C LEU A 338 9.55 -2.72 4.24
N ASN A 339 10.17 -1.59 4.62
CA ASN A 339 11.51 -1.20 4.17
C ASN A 339 12.63 -1.50 5.19
N LEU A 340 12.27 -1.98 6.38
CA LEU A 340 13.24 -2.33 7.42
C LEU A 340 12.86 -3.65 8.07
N ASP A 341 13.81 -4.57 8.15
CA ASP A 341 13.64 -5.85 8.82
C ASP A 341 13.36 -5.71 10.34
N VAL A 342 13.09 -6.86 10.95
CA VAL A 342 13.00 -7.00 12.40
C VAL A 342 13.49 -8.39 12.77
N SER A 343 14.12 -8.51 13.95
CA SER A 343 14.56 -9.81 14.48
C SER A 343 13.41 -10.80 14.53
N ALA A 344 13.52 -11.87 13.74
CA ALA A 344 12.51 -12.93 13.67
C ALA A 344 12.29 -13.63 15.02
N ARG A 345 13.35 -13.76 15.82
CA ARG A 345 13.30 -14.35 17.17
C ARG A 345 12.56 -13.43 18.15
N GLU A 346 12.93 -12.15 18.19
CA GLU A 346 12.32 -11.20 19.11
C GLU A 346 10.87 -10.91 18.73
N PHE A 347 10.55 -10.79 17.43
CA PHE A 347 9.16 -10.66 16.99
C PHE A 347 8.32 -11.87 17.37
N LYS A 348 8.84 -13.10 17.18
CA LYS A 348 8.12 -14.30 17.62
C LYS A 348 7.84 -14.26 19.12
N LYS A 349 8.85 -13.95 19.94
CA LYS A 349 8.70 -13.83 21.40
C LYS A 349 7.65 -12.79 21.78
N ALA A 350 7.69 -11.63 21.11
CA ALA A 350 6.75 -10.55 21.34
C ALA A 350 5.32 -10.91 20.93
N ALA A 351 5.16 -11.62 19.81
CA ALA A 351 3.87 -12.12 19.35
C ALA A 351 3.31 -13.22 20.27
N ASP A 352 4.14 -14.16 20.73
CA ASP A 352 3.73 -15.19 21.69
C ASP A 352 3.25 -14.53 23.01
N ASP A 353 3.97 -13.52 23.52
CA ASP A 353 3.57 -12.74 24.70
C ASP A 353 2.25 -11.99 24.46
N PHE A 354 2.12 -11.34 23.31
CA PHE A 354 0.90 -10.67 22.88
C PHE A 354 -0.31 -11.61 22.89
N PHE A 355 -0.21 -12.77 22.22
CA PHE A 355 -1.30 -13.75 22.16
C PHE A 355 -1.67 -14.31 23.54
N ARG A 356 -0.68 -14.53 24.41
CA ARG A 356 -0.91 -14.95 25.80
C ARG A 356 -1.65 -13.89 26.61
N LYS A 357 -1.29 -12.62 26.48
CA LYS A 357 -1.94 -11.51 27.21
C LYS A 357 -3.37 -11.27 26.71
N ILE A 358 -3.61 -11.28 25.40
CA ILE A 358 -4.98 -11.12 24.89
C ILE A 358 -5.88 -12.31 25.28
N GLU A 359 -5.34 -13.53 25.39
CA GLU A 359 -6.10 -14.67 25.91
C GLU A 359 -6.51 -14.44 27.37
N ALA A 360 -5.57 -13.98 28.20
CA ALA A 360 -5.85 -13.69 29.60
C ALA A 360 -6.86 -12.55 29.80
N GLU A 361 -6.77 -11.48 29.01
CA GLU A 361 -7.59 -10.27 29.21
C GLU A 361 -8.90 -10.27 28.41
N LEU A 362 -8.94 -10.89 27.23
CA LEU A 362 -10.08 -10.83 26.30
C LEU A 362 -10.76 -12.18 26.07
N GLY A 363 -10.12 -13.31 26.42
CA GLY A 363 -10.60 -14.66 26.09
C GLY A 363 -12.03 -14.93 26.58
N TRP A 364 -12.37 -14.43 27.77
CA TRP A 364 -13.69 -14.56 28.38
C TRP A 364 -14.82 -13.90 27.57
N MET A 365 -14.52 -12.89 26.73
CA MET A 365 -15.52 -12.20 25.90
C MET A 365 -15.93 -12.99 24.64
N TYR A 366 -15.15 -14.02 24.30
CA TYR A 366 -15.24 -14.76 23.05
C TYR A 366 -15.46 -16.25 23.28
N GLU A 367 -16.18 -16.59 24.34
CA GLU A 367 -16.66 -17.94 24.65
C GLU A 367 -18.17 -18.04 24.41
N THR A 368 -18.64 -19.21 23.99
CA THR A 368 -20.06 -19.56 23.85
C THR A 368 -20.28 -20.99 24.32
N LEU A 369 -21.45 -21.32 24.87
CA LEU A 369 -21.81 -22.69 25.21
C LEU A 369 -22.12 -23.52 23.95
N HIS A 370 -21.65 -24.76 23.90
CA HIS A 370 -21.95 -25.73 22.86
C HIS A 370 -23.35 -26.33 23.05
N ALA A 371 -23.84 -27.04 22.03
CA ALA A 371 -25.16 -27.67 22.04
C ALA A 371 -25.36 -28.72 23.15
N ASP A 372 -24.28 -29.19 23.77
CA ASP A 372 -24.32 -30.11 24.92
C ASP A 372 -24.62 -29.41 26.26
N GLY A 373 -24.70 -28.07 26.26
CA GLY A 373 -24.97 -27.26 27.44
C GLY A 373 -23.84 -27.26 28.49
N LYS A 374 -22.64 -27.76 28.15
CA LYS A 374 -21.52 -27.91 29.10
C LYS A 374 -20.19 -27.41 28.54
N THR A 375 -19.91 -27.72 27.28
CA THR A 375 -18.60 -27.43 26.68
C THR A 375 -18.57 -25.99 26.17
N LYS A 376 -17.54 -25.23 26.56
CA LYS A 376 -17.32 -23.89 26.01
C LYS A 376 -16.55 -23.95 24.68
N GLY A 377 -17.06 -23.28 23.67
CA GLY A 377 -16.40 -23.07 22.38
C GLY A 377 -15.83 -21.66 22.25
N ARG A 378 -14.79 -21.52 21.43
CA ARG A 378 -14.18 -20.23 21.06
C ARG A 378 -14.90 -19.67 19.84
N ILE A 379 -15.43 -18.44 19.97
CA ILE A 379 -16.08 -17.74 18.87
C ILE A 379 -15.03 -17.40 17.78
N ASN A 380 -15.37 -17.65 16.52
CA ASN A 380 -14.60 -17.20 15.36
C ASN A 380 -15.13 -15.86 14.85
N TYR A 381 -16.45 -15.74 14.73
CA TYR A 381 -17.14 -14.50 14.44
C TYR A 381 -18.61 -14.56 14.84
N VAL A 382 -19.23 -13.38 14.99
CA VAL A 382 -20.68 -13.21 15.15
C VAL A 382 -21.23 -12.44 13.95
N VAL A 383 -22.34 -12.91 13.40
CA VAL A 383 -23.07 -12.24 12.32
C VAL A 383 -24.08 -11.27 12.95
N TRP A 384 -24.02 -10.02 12.52
CA TRP A 384 -24.90 -8.94 12.95
C TRP A 384 -25.79 -8.49 11.78
N SER A 385 -27.08 -8.36 12.05
CA SER A 385 -28.08 -7.93 11.07
C SER A 385 -28.63 -6.56 11.42
N GLU A 386 -28.72 -5.70 10.43
CA GLU A 386 -29.49 -4.47 10.49
C GLU A 386 -30.97 -4.80 10.75
N VAL A 387 -31.61 -3.96 11.57
CA VAL A 387 -33.05 -4.01 11.84
C VAL A 387 -33.72 -2.86 11.12
N PHE A 388 -34.75 -3.19 10.36
CA PHE A 388 -35.61 -2.24 9.67
C PHE A 388 -36.95 -2.09 10.38
N THR A 389 -37.63 -0.98 10.12
CA THR A 389 -39.02 -0.74 10.48
C THR A 389 -39.88 -0.89 9.22
N CYS A 390 -40.90 -1.76 9.27
CA CYS A 390 -41.82 -1.97 8.17
C CYS A 390 -42.69 -0.73 7.95
N PRO A 391 -42.79 -0.17 6.72
CA PRO A 391 -43.59 1.03 6.45
C PRO A 391 -45.11 0.80 6.60
N ASN A 392 -45.56 -0.46 6.56
CA ASN A 392 -46.99 -0.79 6.56
C ASN A 392 -47.55 -1.07 7.97
N CYS A 393 -46.73 -1.63 8.86
CA CYS A 393 -47.18 -2.03 10.20
C CYS A 393 -46.29 -1.52 11.34
N ALA A 394 -45.23 -0.76 11.03
CA ALA A 394 -44.21 -0.28 11.96
C ALA A 394 -43.46 -1.39 12.75
N GLY A 395 -43.71 -2.66 12.44
CA GLY A 395 -43.05 -3.77 13.11
C GLY A 395 -41.60 -3.97 12.67
N ASP A 396 -40.80 -4.56 13.55
CA ASP A 396 -39.39 -4.85 13.32
C ASP A 396 -39.18 -5.91 12.23
N VAL A 397 -38.18 -5.69 11.39
CA VAL A 397 -37.77 -6.60 10.32
C VAL A 397 -36.26 -6.81 10.41
N VAL A 398 -35.84 -7.96 10.93
CA VAL A 398 -34.41 -8.35 10.98
C VAL A 398 -34.00 -8.83 9.60
N PHE A 399 -33.13 -8.09 8.92
CA PHE A 399 -32.79 -8.32 7.51
C PHE A 399 -32.31 -9.76 7.24
N MET A 400 -31.39 -10.28 8.04
CA MET A 400 -30.87 -11.64 7.89
C MET A 400 -31.95 -12.71 8.11
N ASP A 401 -32.92 -12.50 9.00
CA ASP A 401 -33.96 -13.52 9.24
C ASP A 401 -34.96 -13.61 8.08
N GLN A 402 -35.19 -12.50 7.35
CA GLN A 402 -36.20 -12.45 6.29
C GLN A 402 -35.61 -12.59 4.88
N ALA A 403 -34.43 -12.04 4.63
CA ALA A 403 -33.87 -11.93 3.29
C ALA A 403 -32.80 -12.98 2.97
N TYR A 404 -32.22 -13.67 3.96
CA TYR A 404 -31.12 -14.60 3.74
C TYR A 404 -31.60 -16.06 3.68
N ASP A 405 -31.25 -16.75 2.59
CA ASP A 405 -31.44 -18.21 2.48
C ASP A 405 -30.14 -18.94 2.84
N PRO A 406 -30.07 -19.65 3.98
CA PRO A 406 -28.86 -20.36 4.40
C PRO A 406 -28.53 -21.58 3.53
N LYS A 407 -29.50 -22.14 2.79
CA LYS A 407 -29.26 -23.30 1.91
C LYS A 407 -28.51 -22.89 0.65
N THR A 408 -28.91 -21.78 0.05
CA THR A 408 -28.28 -21.25 -1.17
C THR A 408 -27.18 -20.23 -0.88
N GLY A 409 -27.15 -19.67 0.32
CA GLY A 409 -26.27 -18.58 0.72
C GLY A 409 -26.62 -17.24 0.06
N LYS A 410 -27.80 -17.11 -0.56
CA LYS A 410 -28.21 -15.92 -1.31
C LYS A 410 -29.10 -15.01 -0.48
N PHE A 411 -29.06 -13.72 -0.82
CA PHE A 411 -30.01 -12.73 -0.33
C PHE A 411 -31.11 -12.53 -1.37
N ALA A 412 -32.37 -12.56 -0.94
CA ALA A 412 -33.51 -12.24 -1.77
C ALA A 412 -33.58 -10.72 -1.99
N ALA A 413 -33.95 -10.31 -3.22
CA ALA A 413 -34.16 -8.89 -3.55
C ALA A 413 -35.44 -8.35 -2.91
N GLU A 414 -36.44 -9.21 -2.77
CA GLU A 414 -37.73 -8.97 -2.11
C GLU A 414 -37.92 -10.01 -0.99
N PHE A 415 -38.48 -9.58 0.13
CA PHE A 415 -38.75 -10.42 1.31
C PHE A 415 -40.04 -9.97 2.00
N GLU A 416 -40.63 -10.85 2.81
CA GLU A 416 -41.89 -10.55 3.50
C GLU A 416 -41.65 -9.94 4.89
N CYS A 417 -42.55 -9.04 5.29
CA CYS A 417 -42.61 -8.61 6.69
C CYS A 417 -43.08 -9.77 7.58
N PRO A 418 -42.39 -10.09 8.69
CA PRO A 418 -42.80 -11.18 9.58
C PRO A 418 -44.13 -10.89 10.31
N ASN A 419 -44.56 -9.62 10.38
CA ASN A 419 -45.73 -9.20 11.15
C ASN A 419 -46.99 -9.05 10.29
N CYS A 420 -46.88 -8.42 9.11
CA CYS A 420 -48.02 -8.13 8.23
C CYS A 420 -47.95 -8.79 6.84
N ARG A 421 -46.87 -9.52 6.54
CA ARG A 421 -46.61 -10.19 5.25
C ARG A 421 -46.56 -9.28 4.02
N ALA A 422 -46.48 -7.97 4.21
CA ALA A 422 -46.22 -7.06 3.09
C ALA A 422 -44.91 -7.42 2.39
N ALA A 423 -44.88 -7.35 1.06
CA ALA A 423 -43.66 -7.49 0.28
C ALA A 423 -42.78 -6.24 0.47
N LEU A 424 -41.52 -6.46 0.83
CA LEU A 424 -40.55 -5.45 1.18
C LEU A 424 -39.27 -5.61 0.36
N THR A 425 -38.58 -4.49 0.16
CA THR A 425 -37.18 -4.42 -0.27
C THR A 425 -36.38 -3.63 0.78
N THR A 426 -35.05 -3.69 0.71
CA THR A 426 -34.21 -2.83 1.59
C THR A 426 -34.46 -1.33 1.39
N ARG A 427 -34.95 -0.91 0.21
CA ARG A 427 -35.24 0.49 -0.12
C ARG A 427 -36.62 0.95 0.35
N SER A 428 -37.59 0.04 0.44
CA SER A 428 -38.94 0.39 0.91
C SER A 428 -39.04 0.46 2.43
N CYS A 429 -38.06 -0.09 3.14
CA CYS A 429 -38.01 -0.09 4.60
C CYS A 429 -37.35 1.17 5.15
N GLU A 430 -37.76 1.56 6.35
CA GLU A 430 -37.05 2.58 7.13
C GLU A 430 -36.02 1.94 8.05
N HIS A 431 -34.90 2.62 8.31
CA HIS A 431 -33.93 2.15 9.30
C HIS A 431 -34.51 2.22 10.71
N LYS A 432 -34.38 1.14 11.50
CA LYS A 432 -34.65 1.24 12.93
C LYS A 432 -33.46 1.92 13.61
N TYR A 433 -33.77 2.88 14.48
CA TYR A 433 -32.77 3.60 15.25
C TYR A 433 -32.87 3.29 16.74
N THR A 434 -31.71 3.19 17.39
CA THR A 434 -31.60 3.20 18.84
C THR A 434 -30.77 4.40 19.29
N SER A 435 -31.14 4.96 20.44
CA SER A 435 -30.37 6.00 21.11
C SER A 435 -29.66 5.41 22.31
N TYR A 436 -28.40 5.80 22.52
CA TYR A 436 -27.63 5.45 23.71
C TYR A 436 -26.78 6.64 24.15
N PHE A 437 -26.45 6.68 25.44
CA PHE A 437 -25.53 7.69 25.97
C PHE A 437 -24.08 7.22 25.75
N ASP A 438 -23.36 7.90 24.87
CA ASP A 438 -21.96 7.62 24.56
C ASP A 438 -21.06 8.28 25.60
N LYS A 439 -20.69 7.50 26.63
CA LYS A 439 -19.86 7.97 27.75
C LYS A 439 -18.51 8.55 27.31
N ALA A 440 -17.99 8.12 26.16
CA ALA A 440 -16.67 8.54 25.69
C ALA A 440 -16.66 10.00 25.19
N ILE A 441 -17.80 10.50 24.72
CA ILE A 441 -17.97 11.88 24.22
C ILE A 441 -18.97 12.70 25.04
N GLY A 442 -19.70 12.08 25.97
CA GLY A 442 -20.66 12.75 26.84
C GLY A 442 -21.97 13.14 26.16
N GLU A 443 -22.32 12.50 25.04
CA GLU A 443 -23.48 12.86 24.21
C GLU A 443 -24.45 11.69 24.03
N THR A 444 -25.72 11.98 23.78
CA THR A 444 -26.69 10.96 23.34
C THR A 444 -26.58 10.79 21.83
N VAL A 445 -26.22 9.58 21.40
CA VAL A 445 -26.01 9.24 19.98
C VAL A 445 -27.17 8.39 19.49
N ARG A 446 -27.74 8.79 18.34
CA ARG A 446 -28.73 8.00 17.59
C ARG A 446 -28.01 7.20 16.50
N LYS A 447 -28.16 5.88 16.49
CA LYS A 447 -27.55 5.00 15.47
C LYS A 447 -28.51 3.97 14.93
N VAL A 448 -28.19 3.43 13.76
CA VAL A 448 -28.92 2.28 13.20
C VAL A 448 -28.78 1.07 14.12
N THR A 449 -29.89 0.35 14.28
CA THR A 449 -29.95 -0.84 15.14
C THR A 449 -29.41 -2.06 14.41
N TYR A 450 -28.47 -2.76 15.05
CA TYR A 450 -27.96 -4.07 14.64
C TYR A 450 -28.18 -5.08 15.76
N VAL A 451 -28.57 -6.31 15.42
CA VAL A 451 -28.75 -7.42 16.36
C VAL A 451 -27.92 -8.64 15.96
N PRO A 452 -27.36 -9.41 16.91
CA PRO A 452 -26.62 -10.62 16.59
C PRO A 452 -27.59 -11.74 16.20
N VAL A 453 -27.32 -12.44 15.09
CA VAL A 453 -28.24 -13.46 14.54
C VAL A 453 -27.62 -14.85 14.43
N GLU A 454 -26.29 -14.95 14.32
CA GLU A 454 -25.57 -16.23 14.21
C GLU A 454 -24.18 -16.11 14.85
N ILE A 455 -23.72 -17.16 15.53
CA ILE A 455 -22.37 -17.31 16.06
C ILE A 455 -21.71 -18.50 15.39
N GLU A 456 -20.55 -18.31 14.72
CA GLU A 456 -19.67 -19.41 14.31
C GLU A 456 -18.56 -19.60 15.35
N TYR A 457 -18.35 -20.83 15.80
CA TYR A 457 -17.37 -21.16 16.84
C TYR A 457 -16.72 -22.54 16.61
N THR A 458 -15.63 -22.80 17.34
CA THR A 458 -14.90 -24.08 17.34
C THR A 458 -14.70 -24.57 18.77
N LEU A 459 -14.68 -25.89 18.96
CA LEU A 459 -14.39 -26.50 20.26
C LEU A 459 -12.87 -26.61 20.49
N PRO A 460 -12.39 -26.59 21.74
CA PRO A 460 -10.98 -26.79 22.06
C PRO A 460 -10.41 -28.05 21.40
N GLY A 461 -9.27 -27.94 20.74
CA GLY A 461 -8.62 -29.05 20.02
C GLY A 461 -9.36 -29.55 18.76
N ASN A 462 -10.49 -28.96 18.40
CA ASN A 462 -11.33 -29.38 17.27
C ASN A 462 -11.49 -28.25 16.25
N LYS A 463 -11.18 -28.54 14.98
CA LYS A 463 -11.28 -27.57 13.87
C LYS A 463 -12.66 -27.54 13.20
N THR A 464 -13.58 -28.41 13.62
CA THR A 464 -14.96 -28.42 13.14
C THR A 464 -15.64 -27.11 13.54
N LYS A 465 -16.28 -26.48 12.56
CA LYS A 465 -17.02 -25.23 12.73
C LYS A 465 -18.45 -25.55 13.10
N TYR A 466 -18.90 -24.97 14.20
CA TYR A 466 -20.27 -25.05 14.67
C TYR A 466 -20.95 -23.70 14.50
N ARG A 467 -22.28 -23.73 14.36
CA ARG A 467 -23.11 -22.52 14.26
C ARG A 467 -24.30 -22.64 15.19
N LYS A 468 -24.68 -21.54 15.83
CA LYS A 468 -25.90 -21.43 16.63
C LYS A 468 -26.46 -20.00 16.55
N LYS A 469 -27.74 -19.84 16.91
CA LYS A 469 -28.26 -18.52 17.28
C LYS A 469 -27.70 -18.12 18.66
N PRO A 470 -27.44 -16.83 18.92
CA PRO A 470 -27.09 -16.37 20.26
C PRO A 470 -28.15 -16.80 21.28
N ASP A 471 -27.71 -17.33 22.42
CA ASP A 471 -28.59 -17.65 23.55
C ASP A 471 -28.64 -16.52 24.58
N ALA A 472 -29.34 -16.74 25.70
CA ALA A 472 -29.51 -15.73 26.74
C ALA A 472 -28.18 -15.29 27.37
N ASP A 473 -27.22 -16.20 27.53
CA ASP A 473 -25.91 -15.89 28.11
C ASP A 473 -25.06 -15.07 27.12
N ASP A 474 -25.08 -15.43 25.84
CA ASP A 474 -24.41 -14.65 24.78
C ASP A 474 -24.96 -13.21 24.72
N LEU A 475 -26.29 -13.06 24.77
CA LEU A 475 -26.96 -11.76 24.74
C LEU A 475 -26.68 -10.94 26.01
N ALA A 476 -26.65 -11.58 27.18
CA ALA A 476 -26.31 -10.92 28.44
C ALA A 476 -24.87 -10.38 28.42
N LEU A 477 -23.92 -11.15 27.90
CA LEU A 477 -22.53 -10.71 27.73
C LEU A 477 -22.40 -9.54 26.76
N ILE A 478 -23.05 -9.62 25.60
CA ILE A 478 -23.07 -8.53 24.60
C ILE A 478 -23.65 -7.26 25.21
N ASN A 479 -24.77 -7.38 25.93
CA ASN A 479 -25.41 -6.24 26.59
C ASN A 479 -24.52 -5.64 27.68
N ARG A 480 -23.86 -6.47 28.49
CA ARG A 480 -22.89 -5.99 29.48
C ARG A 480 -21.79 -5.14 28.82
N LEU A 481 -21.15 -5.66 27.78
CA LEU A 481 -20.06 -4.96 27.07
C LEU A 481 -20.54 -3.69 26.36
N ALA A 482 -21.82 -3.60 25.99
CA ALA A 482 -22.40 -2.39 25.41
C ALA A 482 -22.58 -1.23 26.41
N HIS A 483 -22.63 -1.51 27.72
CA HIS A 483 -22.81 -0.51 28.78
C HIS A 483 -21.51 -0.18 29.53
N GLU A 484 -20.48 -1.02 29.38
CA GLU A 484 -19.13 -0.79 29.88
C GLU A 484 -18.28 -0.06 28.83
N GLN A 485 -17.53 0.96 29.26
CA GLN A 485 -16.54 1.61 28.40
C GLN A 485 -15.25 0.80 28.39
N PRO A 486 -14.52 0.72 27.26
CA PRO A 486 -13.18 0.16 27.25
C PRO A 486 -12.27 0.81 28.29
N ARG A 487 -11.47 -0.01 28.97
CA ARG A 487 -10.52 0.44 30.00
C ARG A 487 -9.32 1.15 29.40
N ASP A 488 -8.89 0.65 28.26
CA ASP A 488 -7.73 1.15 27.53
C ASP A 488 -8.14 2.28 26.58
N TRP A 489 -7.17 3.10 26.20
CA TRP A 489 -7.40 4.22 25.29
C TRP A 489 -7.89 3.74 23.91
N PHE A 490 -8.76 4.53 23.29
CA PHE A 490 -9.26 4.36 21.93
C PHE A 490 -9.59 5.74 21.31
N PRO A 491 -9.65 5.85 19.96
CA PRO A 491 -9.87 7.14 19.32
C PRO A 491 -11.30 7.64 19.47
N THR A 492 -11.46 8.79 20.13
CA THR A 492 -12.75 9.48 20.29
C THR A 492 -12.87 10.73 19.42
N ALA A 493 -11.92 10.99 18.53
CA ALA A 493 -11.95 12.16 17.66
C ALA A 493 -13.16 12.13 16.71
N LYS A 494 -13.69 13.31 16.42
CA LYS A 494 -14.82 13.51 15.51
C LYS A 494 -14.38 13.32 14.06
N LEU A 495 -15.24 12.68 13.28
CA LEU A 495 -15.06 12.56 11.83
C LEU A 495 -15.31 13.91 11.14
N PRO A 496 -14.48 14.32 10.17
CA PRO A 496 -14.72 15.53 9.36
C PRO A 496 -15.80 15.28 8.29
N LEU A 497 -17.00 14.85 8.71
CA LEU A 497 -18.08 14.42 7.81
C LEU A 497 -18.50 15.49 6.78
N ALA A 498 -18.31 16.78 7.06
CA ALA A 498 -18.62 17.84 6.09
C ALA A 498 -17.73 17.78 4.84
N GLU A 499 -16.50 17.29 5.00
CA GLU A 499 -15.45 17.26 3.98
C GLU A 499 -15.25 15.87 3.36
N MET A 500 -15.73 14.81 4.02
CA MET A 500 -15.57 13.44 3.53
C MET A 500 -16.47 13.12 2.34
N LEU A 501 -15.92 12.41 1.34
CA LEU A 501 -16.64 12.00 0.15
C LEU A 501 -17.80 11.03 0.47
N HIS A 502 -17.58 10.11 1.41
CA HIS A 502 -18.55 9.07 1.79
C HIS A 502 -19.37 9.41 3.06
N ALA A 503 -19.46 10.68 3.43
CA ALA A 503 -20.16 11.10 4.65
C ALA A 503 -21.62 10.63 4.73
N SER A 504 -22.30 10.55 3.59
CA SER A 504 -23.69 10.06 3.48
C SER A 504 -23.85 8.58 3.85
N ALA A 505 -22.78 7.79 3.76
CA ALA A 505 -22.77 6.38 4.17
C ALA A 505 -22.49 6.18 5.67
N LEU A 506 -22.11 7.25 6.38
CA LEU A 506 -21.65 7.22 7.77
C LEU A 506 -22.58 8.00 8.71
N GLY A 507 -22.67 9.31 8.53
CA GLY A 507 -23.41 10.22 9.42
C GLY A 507 -24.87 9.80 9.65
N PRO A 508 -25.66 9.54 8.59
CA PRO A 508 -27.05 9.08 8.72
C PRO A 508 -27.22 7.74 9.44
N LYS A 509 -26.16 6.92 9.53
CA LYS A 509 -26.15 5.65 10.26
C LYS A 509 -25.71 5.79 11.73
N GLY A 510 -25.36 6.99 12.17
CA GLY A 510 -24.93 7.31 13.53
C GLY A 510 -23.43 7.21 13.75
N ILE A 511 -22.62 7.24 12.68
CA ILE A 511 -21.15 7.22 12.76
C ILE A 511 -20.62 8.64 12.59
N THR A 512 -20.27 9.25 13.73
CA THR A 512 -19.79 10.64 13.84
C THR A 512 -18.40 10.76 14.46
N HIS A 513 -17.94 9.72 15.15
CA HIS A 513 -16.63 9.61 15.78
C HIS A 513 -15.98 8.26 15.44
N TYR A 514 -14.65 8.16 15.46
CA TYR A 514 -13.94 6.97 14.97
C TYR A 514 -14.24 5.68 15.75
N HIS A 515 -14.44 5.75 17.08
CA HIS A 515 -14.79 4.57 17.87
C HIS A 515 -16.15 3.97 17.50
N GLN A 516 -17.03 4.75 16.87
CA GLN A 516 -18.38 4.31 16.51
C GLN A 516 -18.39 3.35 15.32
N PHE A 517 -17.30 3.25 14.55
CA PHE A 517 -17.14 2.21 13.52
C PHE A 517 -17.18 0.78 14.09
N TYR A 518 -16.96 0.62 15.39
CA TYR A 518 -16.79 -0.67 16.04
C TYR A 518 -18.01 -1.02 16.88
N LEU A 519 -18.35 -2.31 16.89
CA LEU A 519 -19.24 -2.85 17.92
C LEU A 519 -18.55 -2.79 19.28
N PRO A 520 -19.28 -2.63 20.40
CA PRO A 520 -18.67 -2.44 21.72
C PRO A 520 -17.61 -3.50 22.07
N ARG A 521 -17.94 -4.80 21.93
CA ARG A 521 -16.99 -5.88 22.19
C ARG A 521 -15.72 -5.80 21.32
N ALA A 522 -15.86 -5.44 20.04
CA ALA A 522 -14.72 -5.23 19.15
C ALA A 522 -13.85 -4.03 19.59
N LEU A 523 -14.47 -2.94 20.04
CA LEU A 523 -13.75 -1.76 20.54
C LEU A 523 -12.94 -2.09 21.81
N HIS A 524 -13.53 -2.82 22.77
CA HIS A 524 -12.81 -3.35 23.95
C HIS A 524 -11.59 -4.17 23.54
N ALA A 525 -11.75 -5.08 22.57
CA ALA A 525 -10.64 -5.90 22.11
C ALA A 525 -9.54 -5.08 21.40
N LEU A 526 -9.92 -4.14 20.53
CA LEU A 526 -8.97 -3.30 19.79
C LEU A 526 -8.16 -2.39 20.72
N SER A 527 -8.81 -1.74 21.71
CA SER A 527 -8.11 -0.89 22.68
C SER A 527 -7.07 -1.66 23.48
N THR A 528 -7.44 -2.86 23.96
CA THR A 528 -6.54 -3.72 24.74
C THR A 528 -5.41 -4.28 23.89
N MET A 529 -5.70 -4.73 22.67
CA MET A 529 -4.64 -5.17 21.73
C MET A 529 -3.67 -4.04 21.40
N TRP A 530 -4.16 -2.82 21.21
CA TRP A 530 -3.32 -1.66 20.90
C TRP A 530 -2.39 -1.31 22.06
N ARG A 531 -2.90 -1.31 23.31
CA ARG A 531 -2.09 -1.16 24.51
C ARG A 531 -1.03 -2.26 24.60
N ILE A 532 -1.42 -3.54 24.57
CA ILE A 532 -0.49 -4.67 24.74
C ILE A 532 0.62 -4.63 23.69
N ALA A 533 0.30 -4.32 22.43
CA ALA A 533 1.31 -4.16 21.39
C ALA A 533 2.26 -3.00 21.69
N GLY A 534 1.75 -1.90 22.24
CA GLY A 534 2.50 -0.71 22.63
C GLY A 534 3.41 -0.87 23.85
N GLU A 535 3.22 -1.90 24.67
CA GLU A 535 4.02 -2.15 25.88
C GLU A 535 5.36 -2.86 25.61
N TRP A 536 5.56 -3.40 24.40
CA TRP A 536 6.79 -4.16 24.12
C TRP A 536 8.03 -3.24 24.18
N PRO A 537 9.10 -3.58 24.94
CA PRO A 537 10.21 -2.65 25.20
C PRO A 537 11.01 -2.25 23.96
N ASN A 538 11.39 -3.22 23.11
CA ASN A 538 12.18 -2.95 21.93
C ASN A 538 11.34 -2.20 20.89
N ALA A 539 11.78 -1.00 20.52
CA ALA A 539 11.07 -0.09 19.64
C ALA A 539 10.75 -0.65 18.25
N ARG A 540 11.73 -1.29 17.60
CA ARG A 540 11.56 -1.85 16.26
C ARG A 540 10.52 -2.97 16.27
N VAL A 541 10.63 -3.89 17.24
CA VAL A 541 9.68 -5.00 17.42
C VAL A 541 8.29 -4.48 17.81
N ARG A 542 8.20 -3.48 18.68
CA ARG A 542 6.95 -2.79 19.03
C ARG A 542 6.25 -2.21 17.81
N GLY A 543 6.99 -1.51 16.95
CA GLY A 543 6.47 -0.98 15.68
C GLY A 543 5.93 -2.09 14.77
N PHE A 544 6.67 -3.19 14.64
CA PHE A 544 6.23 -4.32 13.80
C PHE A 544 5.04 -5.11 14.40
N LEU A 545 4.92 -5.17 15.73
CA LEU A 545 3.72 -5.66 16.40
C LEU A 545 2.51 -4.77 16.13
N LYS A 546 2.66 -3.45 16.22
CA LYS A 546 1.58 -2.51 15.87
C LYS A 546 1.17 -2.64 14.40
N PHE A 547 2.13 -2.80 13.48
CA PHE A 547 1.89 -3.10 12.06
C PHE A 547 1.12 -4.42 11.83
N MET A 548 1.25 -5.39 12.72
CA MET A 548 0.42 -6.60 12.69
C MET A 548 -1.00 -6.32 13.19
N VAL A 549 -1.14 -5.61 14.32
CA VAL A 549 -2.43 -5.34 14.98
C VAL A 549 -3.30 -4.36 14.19
N GLU A 550 -2.75 -3.30 13.61
CA GLU A 550 -3.52 -2.27 12.89
C GLU A 550 -4.29 -2.83 11.69
N GLN A 551 -3.83 -3.94 11.11
CA GLN A 551 -4.52 -4.64 10.02
C GLN A 551 -5.90 -5.15 10.41
N CYS A 552 -6.20 -5.25 11.71
CA CYS A 552 -7.50 -5.63 12.23
C CYS A 552 -8.51 -4.49 12.22
N PHE A 553 -8.05 -3.23 12.19
CA PHE A 553 -8.92 -2.07 12.39
C PHE A 553 -10.02 -1.98 11.35
N TRP A 554 -9.75 -2.34 10.08
CA TRP A 554 -10.80 -2.43 9.07
C TRP A 554 -11.69 -3.67 9.24
N GLY A 555 -11.07 -4.83 9.48
CA GLY A 555 -11.76 -6.12 9.58
C GLY A 555 -12.66 -6.29 10.80
N MET A 556 -12.47 -5.47 11.83
CA MET A 556 -13.29 -5.47 13.05
C MET A 556 -14.32 -4.34 13.09
N THR A 557 -14.40 -3.49 12.06
CA THR A 557 -15.48 -2.50 11.92
C THR A 557 -16.82 -3.18 11.55
N LEU A 558 -17.91 -2.42 11.70
CA LEU A 558 -19.22 -2.71 11.12
C LEU A 558 -19.19 -2.86 9.59
N MET A 559 -18.15 -2.40 8.90
CA MET A 559 -18.02 -2.51 7.44
C MET A 559 -17.55 -3.89 6.98
N ASN A 560 -17.11 -4.76 7.89
CA ASN A 560 -16.72 -6.13 7.57
C ASN A 560 -17.97 -6.95 7.19
N ARG A 561 -18.35 -6.95 5.92
CA ARG A 561 -19.59 -7.56 5.45
C ARG A 561 -19.62 -9.08 5.64
N TYR A 562 -20.78 -9.60 5.98
CA TYR A 562 -21.01 -11.04 5.88
C TYR A 562 -20.97 -11.46 4.41
N GLN A 563 -20.00 -12.30 4.06
CA GLN A 563 -19.86 -12.84 2.70
C GLN A 563 -20.15 -14.34 2.72
N SER A 564 -21.41 -14.68 2.48
CA SER A 564 -21.95 -16.04 2.46
C SER A 564 -21.47 -16.89 1.29
N ILE A 565 -21.08 -16.28 0.16
CA ILE A 565 -20.60 -16.99 -1.04
C ILE A 565 -19.21 -16.49 -1.42
N GLN A 566 -18.25 -17.41 -1.51
CA GLN A 566 -16.88 -17.13 -1.94
C GLN A 566 -16.44 -18.17 -2.98
N PHE A 567 -15.88 -17.70 -4.10
CA PHE A 567 -15.45 -18.57 -5.22
C PHE A 567 -16.54 -19.56 -5.69
N GLY A 568 -17.79 -19.10 -5.72
CA GLY A 568 -18.95 -19.90 -6.13
C GLY A 568 -19.41 -20.94 -5.12
N LYS A 569 -18.87 -20.95 -3.89
CA LYS A 569 -19.24 -21.89 -2.83
C LYS A 569 -19.83 -21.16 -1.64
N VAL A 570 -20.83 -21.78 -1.00
CA VAL A 570 -21.38 -21.30 0.27
C VAL A 570 -20.33 -21.46 1.37
N GLY A 571 -20.18 -20.43 2.20
CA GLY A 571 -19.15 -20.31 3.21
C GLY A 571 -17.87 -19.66 2.71
N GLY A 572 -16.89 -19.57 3.60
CA GLY A 572 -15.61 -18.92 3.35
C GLY A 572 -15.05 -18.24 4.58
N SER A 573 -13.95 -17.49 4.42
CA SER A 573 -13.37 -16.71 5.51
C SER A 573 -14.13 -15.40 5.67
N GLN A 574 -14.52 -15.05 6.91
CA GLN A 574 -15.15 -13.76 7.20
C GLN A 574 -14.14 -12.67 7.62
N VAL A 575 -12.84 -12.92 7.43
CA VAL A 575 -11.77 -11.95 7.71
C VAL A 575 -11.66 -10.94 6.57
N ASN A 576 -11.64 -9.65 6.90
CA ASN A 576 -11.36 -8.53 6.00
C ASN A 576 -12.23 -8.54 4.72
N ARG A 577 -13.54 -8.68 4.90
CA ARG A 577 -14.55 -8.70 3.83
C ARG A 577 -15.06 -7.31 3.44
N PHE A 578 -14.66 -6.26 4.14
CA PHE A 578 -15.03 -4.87 3.82
C PHE A 578 -14.76 -4.54 2.34
N GLN A 579 -15.57 -3.65 1.78
CA GLN A 579 -15.42 -3.23 0.39
C GLN A 579 -14.21 -2.30 0.27
N PRO A 580 -13.18 -2.62 -0.54
CA PRO A 580 -12.02 -1.76 -0.68
C PRO A 580 -12.36 -0.41 -1.32
N GLY A 581 -11.70 0.66 -0.85
CA GLY A 581 -11.76 2.00 -1.45
C GLY A 581 -13.01 2.82 -1.09
N VAL A 582 -13.92 2.32 -0.26
CA VAL A 582 -15.14 3.03 0.13
C VAL A 582 -15.51 2.78 1.59
N PHE A 583 -16.13 3.78 2.23
CA PHE A 583 -16.84 3.56 3.48
C PHE A 583 -18.23 3.00 3.16
N TYR A 584 -18.46 1.74 3.52
CA TYR A 584 -19.74 1.05 3.27
C TYR A 584 -20.12 0.20 4.47
N ILE A 585 -21.24 0.55 5.11
CA ILE A 585 -21.81 -0.22 6.22
C ILE A 585 -22.94 -1.11 5.65
N PRO A 586 -22.73 -2.43 5.55
CA PRO A 586 -23.71 -3.36 5.01
C PRO A 586 -24.88 -3.60 5.99
N GLN A 587 -25.95 -4.17 5.46
CA GLN A 587 -27.09 -4.66 6.25
C GLN A 587 -26.74 -5.92 7.05
N ALA A 588 -25.70 -6.65 6.64
CA ALA A 588 -25.19 -7.83 7.33
C ALA A 588 -23.67 -7.74 7.49
N SER A 589 -23.21 -7.75 8.74
CA SER A 589 -21.80 -7.59 9.11
C SER A 589 -21.30 -8.79 9.92
N THR A 590 -20.00 -8.99 9.95
CA THR A 590 -19.32 -10.00 10.77
C THR A 590 -18.35 -9.36 11.73
N GLU A 591 -18.60 -9.57 13.01
CA GLU A 591 -17.68 -9.23 14.10
C GLU A 591 -16.70 -10.38 14.29
N THR A 592 -15.48 -10.25 13.78
CA THR A 592 -14.43 -11.27 13.93
C THR A 592 -13.71 -11.18 15.26
N THR A 593 -13.25 -12.31 15.79
CA THR A 593 -12.43 -12.32 17.02
C THR A 593 -10.95 -12.04 16.75
N PRO A 594 -10.19 -11.51 17.73
CA PRO A 594 -8.75 -11.25 17.60
C PRO A 594 -7.93 -12.39 17.00
N TRP A 595 -8.10 -13.62 17.51
CA TRP A 595 -7.37 -14.79 17.03
C TRP A 595 -7.73 -15.15 15.59
N TYR A 596 -9.02 -15.10 15.24
CA TYR A 596 -9.49 -15.46 13.90
C TYR A 596 -8.89 -14.54 12.82
N ILE A 597 -8.72 -13.24 13.13
CA ILE A 597 -8.15 -12.26 12.21
C ILE A 597 -6.61 -12.25 12.23
N LEU A 598 -5.96 -12.45 13.39
CA LEU A 598 -4.51 -12.28 13.55
C LEU A 598 -3.68 -13.55 13.33
N ASP A 599 -4.18 -14.75 13.63
CA ASP A 599 -3.38 -15.98 13.56
C ASP A 599 -2.72 -16.19 12.18
N GLY A 600 -3.53 -16.02 11.12
CA GLY A 600 -3.07 -16.14 9.75
C GLY A 600 -2.12 -15.02 9.34
N LYS A 601 -2.26 -13.84 9.94
CA LYS A 601 -1.42 -12.67 9.69
C LYS A 601 -0.05 -12.84 10.34
N PHE A 602 -0.02 -13.18 11.63
CA PHE A 602 1.20 -13.51 12.36
C PHE A 602 2.05 -14.55 11.61
N LYS A 603 1.44 -15.67 11.20
CA LYS A 603 2.15 -16.74 10.48
C LYS A 603 2.77 -16.26 9.17
N ARG A 604 2.10 -15.37 8.43
CA ARG A 604 2.63 -14.80 7.17
C ARG A 604 3.78 -13.84 7.44
N LEU A 605 3.62 -12.94 8.40
CA LEU A 605 4.67 -11.98 8.78
C LEU A 605 5.91 -12.70 9.33
N GLN A 606 5.73 -13.67 10.23
CA GLN A 606 6.81 -14.51 10.75
C GLN A 606 7.55 -15.23 9.62
N LYS A 607 6.82 -15.76 8.64
CA LYS A 607 7.45 -16.41 7.48
C LYS A 607 8.32 -15.42 6.70
N ILE A 608 7.78 -14.25 6.34
CA ILE A 608 8.49 -13.21 5.56
C ILE A 608 9.84 -12.84 6.21
N ILE A 609 9.84 -12.59 7.52
CA ILE A 609 11.06 -12.21 8.24
C ILE A 609 12.02 -13.40 8.45
N THR A 610 11.50 -14.62 8.65
CA THR A 610 12.34 -15.81 8.82
C THR A 610 13.01 -16.22 7.50
N THR A 611 12.39 -15.91 6.37
CA THR A 611 12.96 -16.12 5.03
C THR A 611 13.75 -14.91 4.51
N ASN A 612 14.03 -13.91 5.36
CA ASN A 612 14.81 -12.70 5.03
C ASN A 612 14.33 -11.99 3.74
N GLN A 613 13.00 -11.92 3.54
CA GLN A 613 12.44 -11.30 2.34
C GLN A 613 12.39 -9.77 2.42
N LEU A 614 12.41 -9.18 3.63
CA LEU A 614 12.46 -7.73 3.78
C LEU A 614 13.88 -7.18 3.55
N PRO A 615 14.02 -5.91 3.13
CA PRO A 615 15.32 -5.24 3.11
C PRO A 615 15.98 -5.25 4.49
N ILE A 616 17.26 -5.66 4.54
CA ILE A 616 18.06 -5.69 5.77
C ILE A 616 18.91 -4.43 5.96
N SER A 617 19.11 -3.65 4.90
CA SER A 617 19.93 -2.44 4.94
C SER A 617 19.16 -1.24 5.49
N ARG A 618 19.80 -0.40 6.30
CA ARG A 618 19.25 0.90 6.76
C ARG A 618 19.65 2.03 5.81
N GLN A 619 19.31 1.89 4.53
CA GLN A 619 19.78 2.77 3.46
C GLN A 619 18.62 3.47 2.74
N PHE A 620 17.66 3.98 3.51
CA PHE A 620 16.48 4.67 3.03
C PHE A 620 16.14 5.86 3.94
N ALA A 621 15.34 6.79 3.44
CA ALA A 621 14.75 7.88 4.22
C ALA A 621 13.26 8.00 3.92
N ILE A 622 12.43 8.10 4.95
CA ILE A 622 10.96 8.26 4.85
C ILE A 622 10.56 9.56 5.52
N SER A 623 9.69 10.33 4.87
CA SER A 623 9.20 11.62 5.35
C SER A 623 7.69 11.73 5.19
N THR A 624 6.98 12.04 6.28
CA THR A 624 5.57 12.44 6.19
C THR A 624 5.46 13.90 5.85
N ALA A 625 5.26 14.21 4.57
CA ALA A 625 5.23 15.56 4.04
C ALA A 625 4.45 15.64 2.73
N SER A 626 4.11 16.85 2.29
CA SER A 626 3.58 17.08 0.95
C SER A 626 4.69 17.10 -0.12
N SER A 627 4.43 16.48 -1.27
CA SER A 627 5.31 16.58 -2.44
C SER A 627 5.14 17.88 -3.23
N LEU A 628 4.26 18.80 -2.79
CA LEU A 628 4.16 20.15 -3.32
C LEU A 628 5.36 21.03 -2.96
N GLN A 629 6.15 20.62 -1.96
CA GLN A 629 7.40 21.25 -1.56
C GLN A 629 8.30 20.23 -0.87
N LEU A 630 9.43 19.90 -1.50
CA LEU A 630 10.36 18.89 -1.03
C LEU A 630 11.53 19.52 -0.28
N SER A 631 11.81 19.05 0.93
CA SER A 631 13.02 19.39 1.70
C SER A 631 14.31 18.75 1.14
N ILE A 632 14.34 18.47 -0.16
CA ILE A 632 15.43 17.84 -0.91
C ILE A 632 16.20 18.92 -1.67
N PRO A 633 17.55 18.92 -1.64
CA PRO A 633 18.36 19.87 -2.40
C PRO A 633 18.18 19.73 -3.92
N ASP A 634 18.40 20.82 -4.65
CA ASP A 634 18.42 20.84 -6.12
C ASP A 634 19.38 19.81 -6.70
N LYS A 635 19.01 19.20 -7.83
CA LYS A 635 19.89 18.33 -8.64
C LYS A 635 20.60 17.24 -7.82
N SER A 636 19.90 16.66 -6.85
CA SER A 636 20.46 15.66 -5.92
C SER A 636 19.96 14.23 -6.18
N VAL A 637 18.81 14.08 -6.83
CA VAL A 637 18.17 12.80 -7.15
C VAL A 637 18.64 12.26 -8.50
N ASP A 638 18.90 10.95 -8.59
CA ASP A 638 19.38 10.29 -9.81
C ASP A 638 18.26 9.68 -10.66
N TYR A 639 17.10 9.37 -10.06
CA TYR A 639 15.93 8.81 -10.73
C TYR A 639 14.66 9.02 -9.90
N ILE A 640 13.54 9.27 -10.57
CA ILE A 640 12.21 9.35 -9.94
C ILE A 640 11.37 8.18 -10.43
N TYR A 641 10.79 7.42 -9.50
CA TYR A 641 9.72 6.47 -9.80
C TYR A 641 8.56 6.79 -8.89
N THR A 642 7.39 7.08 -9.45
CA THR A 642 6.24 7.48 -8.63
C THR A 642 4.94 6.88 -9.15
N ASP A 643 4.05 6.49 -8.23
CA ASP A 643 2.69 6.05 -8.51
C ASP A 643 1.72 7.16 -8.08
N LEU A 644 1.24 7.94 -9.05
CA LEU A 644 0.43 9.12 -8.76
C LEU A 644 -0.98 8.74 -8.26
N PRO A 645 -1.59 9.58 -7.40
CA PRO A 645 -2.98 9.37 -6.99
C PRO A 645 -3.91 9.41 -8.20
N PHE A 646 -4.89 8.49 -8.27
CA PHE A 646 -5.78 8.25 -9.42
C PHE A 646 -6.83 9.36 -9.69
N GLY A 647 -6.52 10.63 -9.49
CA GLY A 647 -7.44 11.75 -9.74
C GLY A 647 -8.60 11.80 -8.74
N ASP A 648 -9.80 11.34 -9.11
CA ASP A 648 -11.02 11.34 -8.28
C ASP A 648 -11.47 9.93 -7.84
N PHE A 649 -10.69 8.88 -8.16
CA PHE A 649 -11.18 7.51 -8.08
C PHE A 649 -11.18 6.89 -6.67
N VAL A 650 -10.23 7.29 -5.81
CA VAL A 650 -10.08 6.77 -4.45
C VAL A 650 -9.82 7.93 -3.48
N PRO A 651 -10.63 8.12 -2.44
CA PRO A 651 -10.38 9.14 -1.41
C PRO A 651 -9.38 8.62 -0.38
N TYR A 652 -8.08 8.59 -0.74
CA TYR A 652 -7.01 8.03 0.09
C TYR A 652 -6.97 8.66 1.48
N GLY A 653 -6.97 9.99 1.55
CA GLY A 653 -7.00 10.75 2.79
C GLY A 653 -8.12 10.31 3.73
N ASP A 654 -9.37 10.37 3.26
CA ASP A 654 -10.54 9.96 4.05
C ASP A 654 -10.41 8.54 4.61
N LEU A 655 -9.89 7.60 3.81
CA LEU A 655 -9.76 6.20 4.21
C LEU A 655 -8.61 6.00 5.21
N ASN A 656 -7.50 6.70 5.04
CA ASN A 656 -6.35 6.63 5.95
C ASN A 656 -6.70 7.13 7.35
N LEU A 657 -7.59 8.13 7.46
CA LEU A 657 -8.01 8.73 8.73
C LEU A 657 -8.50 7.71 9.78
N LEU A 658 -9.13 6.60 9.36
CA LEU A 658 -9.57 5.56 10.29
C LEU A 658 -8.39 4.96 11.07
N ILE A 659 -7.30 4.62 10.39
CA ILE A 659 -6.11 4.05 11.04
C ILE A 659 -5.29 5.14 11.73
N GLU A 660 -5.14 6.30 11.10
CA GLU A 660 -4.45 7.47 11.68
C GLU A 660 -5.05 7.87 13.04
N SER A 661 -6.37 7.72 13.20
CA SER A 661 -7.02 7.98 14.50
C SER A 661 -6.46 7.15 15.65
N TRP A 662 -6.06 5.90 15.40
CA TRP A 662 -5.45 5.03 16.42
C TRP A 662 -3.99 5.38 16.73
N HIS A 663 -3.30 6.04 15.80
CA HIS A 663 -1.97 6.59 16.02
C HIS A 663 -2.00 8.02 16.58
N ASN A 664 -3.15 8.68 16.54
CA ASN A 664 -3.36 10.07 16.96
C ASN A 664 -2.48 11.09 16.22
N VAL A 665 -2.13 10.77 14.97
CA VAL A 665 -1.37 11.63 14.05
C VAL A 665 -2.10 11.59 12.71
N TYR A 666 -2.67 12.71 12.28
CA TYR A 666 -3.57 12.82 11.14
C TYR A 666 -2.93 13.57 9.98
N SER A 667 -3.19 13.12 8.76
CA SER A 667 -2.82 13.82 7.52
C SER A 667 -3.45 15.21 7.46
N ASP A 668 -2.72 16.19 6.91
CA ASP A 668 -3.32 17.45 6.47
C ASP A 668 -3.89 17.29 5.05
N LEU A 669 -5.17 16.95 4.97
CA LEU A 669 -5.88 16.73 3.70
C LEU A 669 -6.01 18.00 2.85
N GLY A 670 -5.70 19.18 3.40
CA GLY A 670 -5.56 20.43 2.65
C GLY A 670 -4.48 20.35 1.57
N GLN A 671 -3.42 19.56 1.78
CA GLN A 671 -2.34 19.37 0.82
C GLN A 671 -2.46 18.09 -0.03
N GLU A 672 -3.53 17.31 0.12
CA GLU A 672 -3.75 16.10 -0.68
C GLU A 672 -3.94 16.47 -2.17
N VAL A 673 -3.14 15.88 -3.05
CA VAL A 673 -3.20 16.10 -4.51
C VAL A 673 -4.25 15.16 -5.11
N LEU A 674 -5.52 15.51 -4.94
CA LEU A 674 -6.67 14.73 -5.40
C LEU A 674 -7.74 15.68 -5.96
N VAL A 675 -8.54 15.21 -6.91
CA VAL A 675 -9.76 15.91 -7.30
C VAL A 675 -10.80 15.65 -6.22
N ASP A 676 -11.20 16.71 -5.52
CA ASP A 676 -12.12 16.65 -4.39
C ASP A 676 -13.00 17.90 -4.35
N GLU A 677 -14.24 17.76 -4.85
CA GLU A 677 -15.20 18.86 -4.86
C GLU A 677 -15.65 19.27 -3.44
N LYS A 678 -15.67 18.34 -2.48
CA LYS A 678 -16.04 18.65 -1.09
C LYS A 678 -15.02 19.58 -0.44
N ARG A 679 -13.74 19.40 -0.78
CA ARG A 679 -12.63 20.26 -0.35
C ARG A 679 -12.30 21.38 -1.32
N LYS A 680 -13.18 21.68 -2.29
CA LYS A 680 -13.03 22.76 -3.28
C LYS A 680 -11.76 22.62 -4.15
N LYS A 681 -11.39 21.39 -4.48
CA LYS A 681 -10.29 21.04 -5.39
C LYS A 681 -10.85 20.47 -6.69
N PRO A 682 -11.44 21.30 -7.58
CA PRO A 682 -11.84 20.85 -8.90
C PRO A 682 -10.61 20.48 -9.74
N VAL A 683 -10.84 19.92 -10.93
CA VAL A 683 -9.79 19.48 -11.86
C VAL A 683 -8.72 20.55 -12.13
N ALA A 684 -9.10 21.83 -12.20
CA ALA A 684 -8.15 22.94 -12.39
C ALA A 684 -7.15 23.06 -11.23
N VAL A 685 -7.64 23.05 -9.98
CA VAL A 685 -6.79 23.10 -8.78
C VAL A 685 -5.91 21.85 -8.68
N TYR A 686 -6.45 20.68 -9.03
CA TYR A 686 -5.65 19.45 -9.12
C TYR A 686 -4.50 19.61 -10.14
N GLY A 687 -4.75 20.23 -11.29
CA GLY A 687 -3.72 20.51 -12.30
C GLY A 687 -2.62 21.43 -11.80
N GLU A 688 -2.98 22.52 -11.13
CA GLU A 688 -2.03 23.44 -10.50
C GLU A 688 -1.17 22.72 -9.43
N MET A 689 -1.79 21.88 -8.61
CA MET A 689 -1.08 21.08 -7.61
C MET A 689 -0.13 20.06 -8.27
N MET A 690 -0.58 19.35 -9.31
CA MET A 690 0.28 18.43 -10.06
C MET A 690 1.44 19.15 -10.75
N GLN A 691 1.22 20.35 -11.31
CA GLN A 691 2.30 21.15 -11.89
C GLN A 691 3.35 21.50 -10.83
N ARG A 692 2.92 21.92 -9.62
CA ARG A 692 3.85 22.21 -8.51
C ARG A 692 4.68 20.99 -8.12
N VAL A 693 4.05 19.81 -8.03
CA VAL A 693 4.76 18.54 -7.80
C VAL A 693 5.82 18.31 -8.87
N PHE A 694 5.48 18.47 -10.15
CA PHE A 694 6.44 18.24 -11.22
C PHE A 694 7.54 19.28 -11.28
N VAL A 695 7.27 20.54 -10.90
CA VAL A 695 8.31 21.57 -10.74
C VAL A 695 9.30 21.15 -9.65
N GLU A 696 8.83 20.64 -8.52
CA GLU A 696 9.70 20.12 -7.46
C GLU A 696 10.49 18.89 -7.91
N TYR A 697 9.86 17.95 -8.61
CA TYR A 697 10.54 16.80 -9.21
C TYR A 697 11.61 17.23 -10.20
N TYR A 698 11.30 18.20 -11.06
CA TYR A 698 12.26 18.76 -12.01
C TYR A 698 13.42 19.42 -11.28
N ARG A 699 13.17 20.20 -10.22
CA ARG A 699 14.21 20.88 -9.41
C ARG A 699 15.19 19.88 -8.79
N VAL A 700 14.68 18.83 -8.13
CA VAL A 700 15.51 17.86 -7.40
C VAL A 700 16.21 16.85 -8.31
N LEU A 701 15.67 16.57 -9.50
CA LEU A 701 16.27 15.64 -10.45
C LEU A 701 17.54 16.22 -11.09
N LYS A 702 18.59 15.41 -11.19
CA LYS A 702 19.82 15.77 -11.91
C LYS A 702 19.55 15.97 -13.41
N PRO A 703 20.25 16.93 -14.07
CA PRO A 703 20.15 17.08 -15.53
C PRO A 703 20.47 15.78 -16.27
N GLY A 704 19.72 15.49 -17.34
CA GLY A 704 19.85 14.28 -18.14
C GLY A 704 19.28 13.00 -17.52
N ARG A 705 18.67 13.07 -16.33
CA ARG A 705 18.09 11.89 -15.64
C ARG A 705 16.60 11.73 -15.93
N TRP A 706 16.11 10.54 -15.60
CA TRP A 706 14.78 10.06 -15.96
C TRP A 706 13.80 10.07 -14.79
N ALA A 707 12.52 10.12 -15.13
CA ALA A 707 11.38 9.91 -14.26
C ALA A 707 10.44 8.90 -14.91
N THR A 708 9.98 7.92 -14.14
CA THR A 708 8.91 7.00 -14.53
C THR A 708 7.69 7.31 -13.68
N ILE A 709 6.62 7.72 -14.35
CA ILE A 709 5.38 8.15 -13.73
C ILE A 709 4.33 7.11 -14.06
N VAL A 710 3.85 6.40 -13.04
CA VAL A 710 2.74 5.46 -13.17
C VAL A 710 1.46 6.19 -12.78
N PHE A 711 0.45 6.09 -13.64
CA PHE A 711 -0.83 6.72 -13.39
C PHE A 711 -1.97 5.94 -14.04
N HIS A 712 -3.17 6.05 -13.46
CA HIS A 712 -4.38 5.46 -14.02
C HIS A 712 -5.60 6.33 -13.72
N ASN A 713 -6.29 6.76 -14.76
CA ASN A 713 -7.63 7.34 -14.64
C ASN A 713 -8.45 7.01 -15.89
N SER A 714 -9.77 6.99 -15.76
CA SER A 714 -10.70 6.73 -16.87
C SER A 714 -11.08 7.97 -17.67
N LYS A 715 -10.78 9.18 -17.17
CA LYS A 715 -11.18 10.47 -17.74
C LYS A 715 -10.03 11.12 -18.52
N ASN A 716 -10.24 11.36 -19.82
CA ASN A 716 -9.29 12.08 -20.69
C ASN A 716 -8.93 13.48 -20.17
N SER A 717 -9.86 14.17 -19.51
CA SER A 717 -9.59 15.49 -18.93
C SER A 717 -8.47 15.46 -17.89
N ILE A 718 -8.41 14.42 -17.07
CA ILE A 718 -7.36 14.27 -16.05
C ILE A 718 -6.02 13.95 -16.72
N TRP A 719 -6.02 13.19 -17.81
CA TRP A 719 -4.82 12.88 -18.58
C TRP A 719 -4.21 14.11 -19.25
N ASN A 720 -5.03 14.98 -19.83
CA ASN A 720 -4.55 16.20 -20.47
C ASN A 720 -3.90 17.13 -19.45
N VAL A 721 -4.56 17.33 -18.31
CA VAL A 721 -4.02 18.11 -17.20
C VAL A 721 -2.68 17.56 -16.72
N LEU A 722 -2.54 16.22 -16.63
CA LEU A 722 -1.29 15.62 -16.21
C LEU A 722 -0.16 15.85 -17.22
N GLN A 723 -0.42 15.64 -18.52
CA GLN A 723 0.58 15.86 -19.57
C GLN A 723 1.02 17.33 -19.65
N GLU A 724 0.07 18.25 -19.55
CA GLU A 724 0.33 19.69 -19.48
C GLU A 724 1.20 20.04 -18.27
N ALA A 725 0.88 19.51 -17.10
CA ALA A 725 1.66 19.72 -15.88
C ALA A 725 3.10 19.19 -15.98
N ILE A 726 3.31 18.02 -16.60
CA ILE A 726 4.64 17.45 -16.86
C ILE A 726 5.43 18.36 -17.81
N GLY A 727 4.83 18.75 -18.93
CA GLY A 727 5.47 19.59 -19.94
C GLY A 727 5.78 21.00 -19.41
N ALA A 728 4.85 21.62 -18.68
CA ALA A 728 5.01 22.94 -18.08
C ALA A 728 6.12 22.99 -17.03
N ALA A 729 6.41 21.86 -16.36
CA ALA A 729 7.54 21.75 -15.45
C ALA A 729 8.91 21.63 -16.17
N GLY A 730 8.93 21.39 -17.48
CA GLY A 730 10.14 21.28 -18.30
C GLY A 730 10.59 19.85 -18.60
N PHE A 731 9.82 18.83 -18.22
CA PHE A 731 10.13 17.45 -18.60
C PHE A 731 9.82 17.20 -20.08
N VAL A 732 10.64 16.35 -20.71
CA VAL A 732 10.35 15.83 -22.05
C VAL A 732 9.77 14.42 -21.89
N ILE A 733 8.54 14.21 -22.36
CA ILE A 733 7.91 12.89 -22.43
C ILE A 733 8.52 12.15 -23.63
N ALA A 734 9.15 11.01 -23.36
CA ALA A 734 9.79 10.21 -24.40
C ALA A 734 8.97 8.99 -24.82
N ASP A 735 8.16 8.44 -23.91
CA ASP A 735 7.30 7.28 -24.21
C ASP A 735 6.11 7.23 -23.24
N VAL A 736 4.98 6.72 -23.74
CA VAL A 736 3.76 6.45 -22.95
C VAL A 736 3.28 5.06 -23.32
N ARG A 737 3.35 4.11 -22.38
CA ARG A 737 2.92 2.72 -22.61
C ARG A 737 1.77 2.32 -21.73
N THR A 738 0.88 1.51 -22.28
CA THR A 738 -0.16 0.82 -21.52
C THR A 738 0.39 -0.41 -20.81
N MET A 739 -0.02 -0.60 -19.57
CA MET A 739 0.45 -1.63 -18.65
C MET A 739 -0.71 -2.55 -18.26
N SER A 740 -0.55 -3.85 -18.52
CA SER A 740 -1.58 -4.86 -18.22
C SER A 740 -1.56 -5.23 -16.73
N ARG A 741 -2.58 -4.82 -15.96
CA ARG A 741 -2.78 -5.35 -14.61
C ARG A 741 -3.30 -6.80 -14.71
N GLY A 742 -2.43 -7.77 -14.44
CA GLY A 742 -2.87 -9.13 -14.11
C GLY A 742 -3.94 -9.08 -13.00
N GLN A 743 -5.16 -9.53 -13.32
CA GLN A 743 -6.45 -9.33 -12.62
C GLN A 743 -6.91 -7.87 -12.47
N GLY A 744 -8.02 -7.55 -13.15
CA GLY A 744 -8.75 -6.29 -13.02
C GLY A 744 -9.59 -6.20 -11.74
N SER A 745 -9.83 -4.98 -11.27
CA SER A 745 -10.71 -4.71 -10.13
C SER A 745 -12.18 -5.03 -10.46
N PHE A 746 -13.02 -5.24 -9.44
CA PHE A 746 -14.45 -5.53 -9.63
C PHE A 746 -15.19 -4.50 -10.52
N LYS A 747 -14.80 -3.22 -10.45
CA LYS A 747 -15.33 -2.16 -11.34
C LYS A 747 -14.86 -2.29 -12.79
N GLN A 748 -13.62 -2.74 -13.03
CA GLN A 748 -13.06 -2.96 -14.37
C GLN A 748 -13.69 -4.16 -15.09
N VAL A 749 -14.23 -5.12 -14.34
CA VAL A 749 -14.94 -6.29 -14.91
C VAL A 749 -16.40 -5.97 -15.24
N THR A 750 -16.99 -4.95 -14.61
CA THR A 750 -18.44 -4.67 -14.67
C THR A 750 -18.83 -3.44 -15.49
N THR A 751 -17.88 -2.56 -15.85
CA THR A 751 -18.16 -1.30 -16.58
C THR A 751 -17.50 -1.31 -17.96
N ALA A 752 -18.29 -1.19 -19.03
CA ALA A 752 -17.80 -1.21 -20.42
C ALA A 752 -16.84 -0.05 -20.78
N ALA A 753 -16.89 1.06 -20.03
CA ALA A 753 -16.05 2.24 -20.20
C ALA A 753 -14.80 2.27 -19.29
N ALA A 754 -14.52 1.22 -18.52
CA ALA A 754 -13.34 1.18 -17.66
C ALA A 754 -12.08 0.90 -18.48
N VAL A 755 -11.12 1.84 -18.46
CA VAL A 755 -9.78 1.64 -19.02
C VAL A 755 -9.13 0.44 -18.31
N LYS A 756 -8.64 -0.54 -19.08
CA LYS A 756 -8.18 -1.84 -18.57
C LYS A 756 -6.70 -1.86 -18.16
N GLN A 757 -5.97 -0.78 -18.38
CA GLN A 757 -4.50 -0.72 -18.29
C GLN A 757 -4.06 0.56 -17.55
N ASP A 758 -2.96 0.49 -16.80
CA ASP A 758 -2.31 1.71 -16.29
C ASP A 758 -1.45 2.31 -17.40
N LEU A 759 -1.16 3.61 -17.36
CA LEU A 759 -0.15 4.19 -18.24
C LEU A 759 1.15 4.38 -17.46
N VAL A 760 2.25 3.98 -18.09
CA VAL A 760 3.61 4.26 -17.63
C VAL A 760 4.17 5.31 -18.57
N ILE A 761 4.45 6.49 -18.01
CA ILE A 761 5.04 7.62 -18.73
C ILE A 761 6.52 7.64 -18.38
N SER A 762 7.37 7.55 -19.41
CA SER A 762 8.82 7.73 -19.27
C SER A 762 9.18 9.13 -19.74
N ALA A 763 9.61 9.97 -18.81
CA ALA A 763 10.00 11.35 -19.04
C ALA A 763 11.43 11.59 -18.58
N TYR A 764 12.09 12.62 -19.11
CA TYR A 764 13.45 12.99 -18.67
C TYR A 764 13.61 14.49 -18.52
N LYS A 765 14.53 14.88 -17.64
CA LYS A 765 15.01 16.25 -17.51
C LYS A 765 16.13 16.49 -18.53
N PRO A 766 16.04 17.51 -19.39
CA PRO A 766 17.12 17.84 -20.31
C PRO A 766 18.46 18.08 -19.59
N ASN A 767 19.57 17.91 -20.31
CA ASN A 767 20.92 18.05 -19.75
C ASN A 767 21.47 19.49 -19.80
N GLY A 768 20.62 20.49 -20.09
CA GLY A 768 20.99 21.91 -20.17
C GLY A 768 21.54 22.39 -21.52
N GLY A 769 21.86 21.48 -22.46
CA GLY A 769 22.31 21.88 -23.80
C GLY A 769 21.15 22.27 -24.73
N LEU A 770 19.95 21.75 -24.48
CA LEU A 770 18.77 21.99 -25.32
C LEU A 770 18.18 23.37 -25.05
N GLU A 771 17.97 23.76 -23.79
CA GLU A 771 17.29 25.03 -23.46
C GLU A 771 18.14 26.27 -23.79
N GLU A 772 19.47 26.21 -23.67
CA GLU A 772 20.35 27.31 -24.08
C GLU A 772 20.37 27.50 -25.61
N ARG A 773 20.44 26.39 -26.37
CA ARG A 773 20.33 26.42 -27.84
C ARG A 773 18.94 26.88 -28.29
N PHE A 774 17.89 26.39 -27.64
CA PHE A 774 16.52 26.84 -27.91
C PHE A 774 16.28 28.31 -27.53
N LYS A 775 16.96 28.87 -26.52
CA LYS A 775 16.89 30.31 -26.20
C LYS A 775 17.65 31.18 -27.20
N LEU A 776 18.75 30.67 -27.75
CA LEU A 776 19.54 31.34 -28.78
C LEU A 776 18.90 31.26 -30.18
N GLU A 777 18.16 30.18 -30.45
CA GLU A 777 17.53 29.84 -31.74
C GLU A 777 15.99 29.79 -31.64
N ALA A 778 15.40 30.41 -30.62
CA ALA A 778 13.94 30.41 -30.42
C ALA A 778 13.25 31.05 -31.63
N GLY A 779 12.42 30.28 -32.35
CA GLY A 779 11.73 30.75 -33.55
C GLY A 779 12.53 30.63 -34.85
N THR A 780 13.66 29.91 -34.86
CA THR A 780 14.40 29.59 -36.10
C THR A 780 14.27 28.11 -36.47
N GLU A 781 14.43 27.79 -37.75
CA GLU A 781 14.37 26.42 -38.26
C GLU A 781 15.44 25.51 -37.62
N GLU A 782 16.60 26.08 -37.30
CA GLU A 782 17.76 25.35 -36.77
C GLU A 782 17.53 24.86 -35.33
N GLY A 783 16.87 25.67 -34.50
CA GLY A 783 16.47 25.30 -33.14
C GLY A 783 15.46 24.15 -33.12
N VAL A 784 14.49 24.18 -34.04
CA VAL A 784 13.51 23.09 -34.24
C VAL A 784 14.23 21.78 -34.62
N TRP A 785 15.17 21.82 -35.58
CA TRP A 785 15.94 20.65 -35.98
C TRP A 785 16.87 20.11 -34.89
N ASP A 786 17.39 20.96 -34.01
CA ASP A 786 18.21 20.53 -32.88
C ASP A 786 17.39 19.85 -31.77
N PHE A 787 16.17 20.34 -31.51
CA PHE A 787 15.18 19.65 -30.68
C PHE A 787 14.79 18.30 -31.27
N ILE A 788 14.45 18.26 -32.57
CA ILE A 788 14.13 17.02 -33.27
C ILE A 788 15.30 16.04 -33.16
N ARG A 789 16.55 16.44 -33.43
CA ARG A 789 17.73 15.56 -33.32
C ARG A 789 17.98 15.07 -31.90
N THR A 790 17.80 15.91 -30.90
CA THR A 790 18.01 15.52 -29.50
C THR A 790 16.90 14.57 -29.03
N HIS A 791 15.64 14.85 -29.41
CA HIS A 791 14.49 14.02 -29.09
C HIS A 791 14.56 12.66 -29.82
N LEU A 792 14.89 12.64 -31.12
CA LEU A 792 15.08 11.42 -31.91
C LEU A 792 16.15 10.48 -31.32
N LYS A 793 17.21 11.02 -30.69
CA LYS A 793 18.21 10.20 -29.98
C LYS A 793 17.67 9.52 -28.72
N GLN A 794 16.58 10.04 -28.15
CA GLN A 794 15.92 9.51 -26.96
C GLN A 794 14.71 8.64 -27.31
N LEU A 795 14.36 8.47 -28.60
CA LEU A 795 13.28 7.61 -29.04
C LEU A 795 13.79 6.19 -29.35
N PRO A 796 12.99 5.13 -29.11
CA PRO A 796 13.38 3.77 -29.44
C PRO A 796 13.58 3.62 -30.95
N VAL A 797 14.73 3.06 -31.35
CA VAL A 797 14.97 2.68 -32.76
C VAL A 797 14.03 1.53 -33.11
N ALA A 798 13.14 1.73 -34.07
CA ALA A 798 12.22 0.70 -34.53
C ALA A 798 12.98 -0.55 -34.96
N VAL A 799 12.79 -1.67 -34.25
CA VAL A 799 13.27 -2.98 -34.69
C VAL A 799 12.37 -3.45 -35.82
N VAL A 800 12.76 -3.14 -37.06
CA VAL A 800 12.14 -3.73 -38.24
C VAL A 800 12.48 -5.22 -38.25
N ARG A 801 11.52 -6.06 -37.83
CA ARG A 801 11.60 -7.50 -38.09
C ARG A 801 11.33 -7.74 -39.56
N THR A 802 12.38 -7.90 -40.35
CA THR A 802 12.27 -8.53 -41.67
C THR A 802 12.03 -10.02 -41.50
N GLU A 803 10.76 -10.42 -41.34
CA GLU A 803 10.34 -11.78 -41.70
C GLU A 803 9.83 -11.75 -43.14
N GLY A 804 10.47 -12.57 -43.98
CA GLY A 804 10.22 -12.60 -45.40
C GLY A 804 8.84 -13.15 -45.77
N ARG A 805 8.29 -12.54 -46.83
CA ARG A 805 7.19 -12.98 -47.71
C ARG A 805 5.76 -12.64 -47.27
N GLY A 806 5.18 -11.69 -48.01
CA GLY A 806 3.76 -11.68 -48.38
C GLY A 806 2.98 -10.45 -47.92
N LEU A 807 2.93 -9.41 -48.77
CA LEU A 807 1.91 -8.35 -48.66
C LEU A 807 0.51 -8.96 -48.82
N ARG A 808 -0.32 -8.86 -47.77
CA ARG A 808 -1.78 -8.89 -47.85
C ARG A 808 -2.34 -7.80 -46.96
N THR A 809 -2.95 -6.82 -47.61
CA THR A 809 -3.80 -5.80 -47.03
C THR A 809 -5.23 -6.34 -46.95
N GLU A 810 -5.79 -6.48 -45.75
CA GLU A 810 -7.24 -6.36 -45.53
C GLU A 810 -7.49 -5.49 -44.29
N PRO A 811 -8.50 -4.61 -44.30
CA PRO A 811 -8.71 -3.61 -43.26
C PRO A 811 -9.64 -4.16 -42.16
N ASP A 812 -9.14 -4.24 -40.92
CA ASP A 812 -9.99 -4.49 -39.76
C ASP A 812 -10.46 -3.16 -39.17
N HIS A 813 -11.76 -2.88 -39.32
CA HIS A 813 -12.44 -1.71 -38.79
C HIS A 813 -12.68 -1.86 -37.28
N SER A 814 -11.67 -1.56 -36.45
CA SER A 814 -11.88 -1.27 -35.02
C SER A 814 -10.80 -0.40 -34.35
N ALA A 815 -10.03 0.37 -35.14
CA ALA A 815 -9.06 1.32 -34.60
C ALA A 815 -9.74 2.66 -34.25
N LEU A 816 -9.94 2.91 -32.95
CA LEU A 816 -9.77 4.26 -32.42
C LEU A 816 -8.35 4.69 -32.80
N SER A 817 -8.26 5.76 -33.58
CA SER A 817 -7.04 6.26 -34.20
C SER A 817 -5.87 6.31 -33.20
N THR A 818 -4.95 5.36 -33.33
CA THR A 818 -3.55 5.62 -33.04
C THR A 818 -3.12 6.71 -34.01
N GLN A 819 -3.18 7.96 -33.58
CA GLN A 819 -2.35 8.99 -34.19
C GLN A 819 -0.92 8.50 -34.03
N SER A 820 -0.37 8.00 -35.13
CA SER A 820 1.06 8.09 -35.39
C SER A 820 1.47 9.50 -35.00
N SER A 821 2.56 9.62 -34.26
CA SER A 821 3.20 10.89 -33.93
C SER A 821 3.46 11.66 -35.22
N ALA A 822 2.52 12.52 -35.61
CA ALA A 822 2.70 13.54 -36.63
C ALA A 822 3.21 14.76 -35.88
N LEU A 823 4.44 15.16 -36.20
CA LEU A 823 5.01 16.42 -35.76
C LEU A 823 4.31 17.52 -36.56
N GLU A 824 3.32 18.21 -35.99
CA GLU A 824 2.73 19.39 -36.61
C GLU A 824 3.52 20.63 -36.17
N ILE A 825 4.21 21.26 -37.12
CA ILE A 825 4.82 22.58 -36.94
C ILE A 825 3.81 23.59 -37.47
N VAL A 826 3.20 24.36 -36.57
CA VAL A 826 2.44 25.57 -36.95
C VAL A 826 3.36 26.76 -36.67
N ALA A 827 3.85 27.38 -37.74
CA ALA A 827 4.56 28.65 -37.67
C ALA A 827 3.56 29.79 -37.91
N GLU A 828 3.59 30.82 -37.07
CA GLU A 828 3.15 32.17 -37.44
C GLU A 828 4.31 32.95 -38.04
#